data_AF-A0A0G0AN57-F1
#
_entry.id   AF-A0A0G0AN57-F1
#
_cell.length_a   1.000
_cell.length_b   1.000
_cell.length_c   1.000
_cell.angle_alpha   90.00
_cell.angle_beta   90.00
_cell.angle_gamma   90.00
#
_symmetry.space_group_name_H-M   'P 1'
#
loop_
_entity.id
_entity.type
_entity.pdbx_description
1 polymer ?
#
loop_
_entity_poly.entity_id
_entity_poly.type
_entity_poly.pdbx_seq_one_letter_code
_entity_poly.pdbx_strand_id
1 'polypeptide(L)'
;MKKTFLIFFTYLFFVHNIFAFEFVKSINNPFPVSYINNYVYQQQASIFKEGNVYKGIISIHRPPELYHALGYFESTNGIDWIMKKEILNTGDDLSNPSVVKTQTGYILFLTRYDSNTIYRIYSSICDFDFNCSSNFSPVIVPDTSNNSEKNGVFAGHPFTQDGRTYLFFGAWGGDGFKIKLAYSDDLVTWQRCSNGFLYGGDGPFPYKENEDIYLFFHRSDSSGIKLAKSTLPLNCNSVFTDQGYLLTKDKPYDEKHLIFPSILNDNGGLKLYYSGRGSDNNWRLDMACTGQACLPTPTPTSTPTPTPTPIPGKTPIVIIPGFMASWNRDAILHNQTVDYSAWKLQNFVKEYDGLINTLKNIGYQENVNLFLFPYDWRQSIEKTTNDLKSYLQTKIWNDEPNQKINIVGHSLGGLVGRIFTQKNIDKVNKIISIGSPHFGAVQFYKPLEAGEIDRANTFLWLAEKIVLVLNKSTLESDRVTIANKFPVAKDLFPTFNFLKDSQGNEISIDNLTIKNSFLPVYNQNFSDIFSIFKAIYGEKDNNTPAGYIIEPPDKLDQLLGNYSDGKPRESYFDLGDYTILSKSASQDTDSEKFYFDHGEIISKKEAIKKILSLLNINFSNDQIEEGKITKISSSLIFLIKSPATMTVEFGGKVYPEDEGIIFIPDAQTGSYDLKVQGVDQGIYEVVVGQISENNDLWENIGGEITQSPASSQIDNYNILYNNQTALSIFPTPTIMPIVTPTSVPTATPQPANSSSSTNSSTNNQPTQSLVSNPFLSRDTSSDVLGISSSQEELISPTVKVTKQTKTDNKIKKSSIWDYIWPSISSLILGGIGYLFRRKILKK
;
A
#
# COMPACT_ATOMS: atom_id res chain seq x y z
N MET A 1 53.06 23.54 46.14
CA MET A 1 51.63 23.16 46.26
C MET A 1 51.10 23.00 44.84
N LYS A 2 51.00 21.76 44.35
CA LYS A 2 49.79 20.93 44.33
C LYS A 2 48.78 21.40 43.26
N LYS A 3 48.67 20.57 42.21
CA LYS A 3 47.47 20.04 41.52
C LYS A 3 46.42 21.11 41.11
N THR A 4 45.87 21.12 39.89
CA THR A 4 44.87 20.13 39.45
C THR A 4 44.51 20.38 37.95
N PHE A 5 44.53 19.32 37.13
CA PHE A 5 43.85 19.06 35.83
C PHE A 5 44.06 20.07 34.68
N LEU A 6 44.69 19.78 33.52
CA LEU A 6 44.75 18.60 32.64
C LEU A 6 43.40 17.91 32.40
N ILE A 7 42.71 18.33 31.33
CA ILE A 7 41.99 17.56 30.28
C ILE A 7 41.10 18.58 29.57
N PHE A 8 41.63 19.24 28.54
CA PHE A 8 40.84 19.95 27.54
C PHE A 8 41.71 19.99 26.28
N PHE A 9 41.19 19.51 25.15
CA PHE A 9 41.86 19.17 23.88
C PHE A 9 42.22 17.70 23.67
N THR A 10 41.19 16.87 23.45
CA THR A 10 41.22 15.70 22.55
C THR A 10 39.77 15.23 22.34
N TYR A 11 38.97 16.02 21.65
CA TYR A 11 37.74 15.56 20.98
C TYR A 11 37.63 16.33 19.65
N LEU A 12 38.66 16.20 18.82
CA LEU A 12 38.58 16.54 17.40
C LEU A 12 38.00 15.30 16.68
N PHE A 13 36.90 15.53 15.96
CA PHE A 13 36.38 14.73 14.84
C PHE A 13 36.23 13.22 15.05
N PHE A 14 35.06 12.83 15.57
CA PHE A 14 34.38 11.65 15.05
C PHE A 14 32.98 12.06 14.62
N VAL A 15 32.89 12.73 13.47
CA VAL A 15 31.64 12.75 12.70
C VAL A 15 31.39 11.30 12.33
N HIS A 16 30.49 10.63 13.06
CA HIS A 16 30.02 9.33 12.62
C HIS A 16 29.19 9.59 11.35
N ASN A 17 29.62 9.04 10.22
CA ASN A 17 28.78 9.04 9.03
C ASN A 17 27.51 8.26 9.40
N ILE A 18 26.38 8.96 9.45
CA ILE A 18 25.07 8.32 9.60
C ILE A 18 24.78 7.70 8.24
N PHE A 19 25.00 6.39 8.11
CA PHE A 19 24.64 5.65 6.91
C PHE A 19 23.12 5.48 6.85
N ALA A 20 22.54 5.51 5.65
CA ALA A 20 21.12 5.23 5.44
C ALA A 20 20.71 3.83 5.95
N PHE A 21 21.68 2.90 6.00
CA PHE A 21 21.49 1.55 6.51
C PHE A 21 22.66 1.18 7.43
N GLU A 22 22.38 0.85 8.69
CA GLU A 22 23.38 0.32 9.61
C GLU A 22 23.27 -1.20 9.67
N PHE A 23 24.18 -1.89 8.96
CA PHE A 23 24.18 -3.35 8.89
C PHE A 23 25.01 -3.98 10.00
N VAL A 24 24.44 -4.97 10.67
CA VAL A 24 25.11 -5.81 11.67
C VAL A 24 25.27 -7.22 11.10
N LYS A 25 26.49 -7.77 11.14
CA LYS A 25 26.74 -9.16 10.70
C LYS A 25 25.98 -10.14 11.59
N SER A 26 25.32 -11.13 10.98
CA SER A 26 24.60 -12.18 11.69
C SER A 26 25.53 -13.00 12.59
N ILE A 27 25.02 -13.36 13.77
CA ILE A 27 25.66 -14.29 14.69
C ILE A 27 25.72 -15.72 14.13
N ASN A 28 24.87 -16.04 13.15
CA ASN A 28 24.79 -17.38 12.55
C ASN A 28 25.76 -17.55 11.36
N ASN A 29 26.56 -16.53 11.03
CA ASN A 29 27.55 -16.64 9.96
C ASN A 29 28.71 -17.56 10.36
N PRO A 30 29.25 -18.37 9.43
CA PRO A 30 28.76 -18.55 8.06
C PRO A 30 27.54 -19.48 7.98
N PHE A 31 26.66 -19.23 7.01
CA PHE A 31 25.43 -19.99 6.85
C PHE A 31 25.69 -21.40 6.28
N PRO A 32 24.98 -22.43 6.79
CA PRO A 32 25.10 -23.78 6.29
C PRO A 32 24.51 -23.91 4.88
N VAL A 33 25.30 -24.47 3.96
CA VAL A 33 24.92 -24.74 2.57
C VAL A 33 25.09 -26.22 2.28
N SER A 34 24.00 -26.88 1.89
CA SER A 34 23.97 -28.29 1.51
C SER A 34 24.00 -28.43 -0.02
N TYR A 35 24.88 -29.28 -0.51
CA TYR A 35 25.10 -29.50 -1.94
C TYR A 35 24.62 -30.90 -2.37
N ILE A 36 24.33 -31.04 -3.66
CA ILE A 36 24.09 -32.31 -4.33
C ILE A 36 25.17 -32.56 -5.39
N ASN A 37 25.18 -33.74 -6.05
CA ASN A 37 26.01 -34.03 -7.22
C ASN A 37 27.52 -33.76 -7.04
N ASN A 38 28.05 -34.02 -5.83
CA ASN A 38 29.45 -33.83 -5.43
C ASN A 38 29.97 -32.38 -5.50
N TYR A 39 29.08 -31.39 -5.62
CA TYR A 39 29.45 -29.99 -5.39
C TYR A 39 29.86 -29.78 -3.94
N VAL A 40 30.89 -28.97 -3.74
CA VAL A 40 31.51 -28.75 -2.42
C VAL A 40 31.93 -27.31 -2.18
N TYR A 41 32.06 -26.51 -3.25
CA TYR A 41 32.45 -25.12 -3.16
C TYR A 41 31.41 -24.23 -3.84
N GLN A 42 31.28 -23.02 -3.34
CA GLN A 42 30.49 -21.94 -3.92
C GLN A 42 31.32 -20.68 -4.07
N GLN A 43 30.83 -19.69 -4.83
CA GLN A 43 31.52 -18.41 -4.94
C GLN A 43 30.60 -17.19 -4.90
N GLN A 44 29.85 -16.88 -5.96
CA GLN A 44 28.93 -15.75 -5.99
C GLN A 44 27.50 -16.24 -5.78
N ALA A 45 26.79 -15.66 -4.83
CA ALA A 45 25.41 -16.00 -4.52
C ALA A 45 24.46 -14.84 -4.82
N SER A 46 23.57 -15.01 -5.79
CA SER A 46 22.46 -14.10 -6.05
C SER A 46 21.23 -14.59 -5.29
N ILE A 47 20.83 -13.83 -4.28
CA ILE A 47 19.74 -14.19 -3.37
C ILE A 47 18.54 -13.30 -3.63
N PHE A 48 17.37 -13.91 -3.77
CA PHE A 48 16.08 -13.25 -3.92
C PHE A 48 15.01 -14.00 -3.11
N LYS A 49 13.82 -13.41 -2.96
CA LYS A 49 12.73 -14.02 -2.20
C LYS A 49 11.46 -14.05 -3.05
N GLU A 50 10.75 -15.17 -3.04
CA GLU A 50 9.44 -15.31 -3.66
C GLU A 50 8.47 -15.95 -2.67
N GLY A 51 7.43 -15.19 -2.31
CA GLY A 51 6.57 -15.58 -1.18
C GLY A 51 7.39 -15.68 0.11
N ASN A 52 7.38 -16.86 0.73
CA ASN A 52 8.11 -17.12 1.97
C ASN A 52 9.42 -17.90 1.78
N VAL A 53 9.76 -18.26 0.54
CA VAL A 53 10.95 -19.05 0.24
C VAL A 53 12.05 -18.11 -0.26
N TYR A 54 13.21 -18.16 0.40
CA TYR A 54 14.42 -17.55 -0.12
C TYR A 54 14.98 -18.46 -1.19
N LYS A 55 15.33 -17.86 -2.33
CA LYS A 55 15.84 -18.53 -3.51
C LYS A 55 17.23 -18.00 -3.81
N GLY A 56 18.11 -18.87 -4.27
CA GLY A 56 19.51 -18.53 -4.54
C GLY A 56 19.96 -19.14 -5.85
N ILE A 57 20.54 -18.32 -6.74
CA ILE A 57 21.36 -18.82 -7.85
C ILE A 57 22.80 -18.61 -7.47
N ILE A 58 23.55 -19.70 -7.35
CA ILE A 58 24.90 -19.69 -6.78
C ILE A 58 25.88 -20.32 -7.76
N SER A 59 27.03 -19.67 -7.98
CA SER A 59 28.17 -20.27 -8.68
C SER A 59 28.75 -21.38 -7.82
N ILE A 60 28.81 -22.59 -8.35
CA ILE A 60 29.17 -23.82 -7.62
C ILE A 60 30.29 -24.58 -8.35
N HIS A 61 31.08 -25.31 -7.58
CA HIS A 61 32.24 -26.04 -8.10
C HIS A 61 32.41 -27.42 -7.44
N ARG A 62 32.78 -28.40 -8.26
CA ARG A 62 33.10 -29.76 -7.83
C ARG A 62 34.45 -30.22 -8.41
N PRO A 63 35.39 -30.73 -7.60
CA PRO A 63 36.60 -31.34 -8.11
C PRO A 63 36.30 -32.58 -8.98
N PRO A 64 37.07 -32.87 -10.04
CA PRO A 64 38.26 -32.15 -10.52
C PRO A 64 37.96 -31.12 -11.62
N GLU A 65 36.70 -30.72 -11.82
CA GLU A 65 36.35 -29.69 -12.80
C GLU A 65 37.15 -28.42 -12.48
N LEU A 66 37.53 -27.63 -13.50
CA LEU A 66 38.33 -26.40 -13.33
C LEU A 66 37.51 -25.11 -13.52
N TYR A 67 36.19 -25.27 -13.57
CA TYR A 67 35.23 -24.21 -13.85
C TYR A 67 34.09 -24.25 -12.83
N HIS A 68 33.32 -23.17 -12.76
CA HIS A 68 32.09 -23.09 -11.99
C HIS A 68 30.86 -23.35 -12.87
N ALA A 69 29.92 -24.10 -12.33
CA ALA A 69 28.56 -24.25 -12.83
C ALA A 69 27.61 -23.34 -12.02
N LEU A 70 26.33 -23.29 -12.38
CA LEU A 70 25.31 -22.60 -11.60
C LEU A 70 24.32 -23.59 -10.98
N GLY A 71 24.00 -23.39 -9.70
CA GLY A 71 23.02 -24.17 -8.96
C GLY A 71 21.86 -23.30 -8.45
N TYR A 72 20.68 -23.91 -8.36
CA TYR A 72 19.51 -23.35 -7.70
C TYR A 72 19.39 -23.89 -6.28
N PHE A 73 19.22 -22.97 -5.33
CA PHE A 73 19.15 -23.22 -3.90
C PHE A 73 17.88 -22.60 -3.32
N GLU A 74 17.37 -23.23 -2.27
CA GLU A 74 16.25 -22.70 -1.49
C GLU A 74 16.58 -22.70 -0.01
N SER A 75 15.97 -21.76 0.71
CA SER A 75 15.92 -21.71 2.17
C SER A 75 14.54 -21.26 2.63
N THR A 76 14.01 -21.86 3.68
CA THR A 76 12.71 -21.47 4.27
C THR A 76 12.85 -20.49 5.42
N ASN A 77 14.04 -20.42 6.05
CA ASN A 77 14.35 -19.51 7.15
C ASN A 77 15.40 -18.45 6.79
N GLY A 78 15.96 -18.53 5.57
CA GLY A 78 17.00 -17.63 5.09
C GLY A 78 18.39 -17.91 5.69
N ILE A 79 18.56 -19.02 6.44
CA ILE A 79 19.81 -19.42 7.11
C ILE A 79 20.27 -20.78 6.57
N ASP A 80 19.40 -21.77 6.53
CA ASP A 80 19.73 -23.11 6.05
C ASP A 80 19.46 -23.22 4.56
N TRP A 81 20.52 -23.33 3.75
CA TRP A 81 20.43 -23.34 2.30
C TRP A 81 20.64 -24.73 1.72
N ILE A 82 19.74 -25.16 0.85
CA ILE A 82 19.78 -26.49 0.24
C ILE A 82 19.78 -26.35 -1.27
N MET A 83 20.80 -26.91 -1.92
CA MET A 83 20.85 -27.05 -3.37
C MET A 83 19.72 -27.97 -3.82
N LYS A 84 18.83 -27.45 -4.66
CA LYS A 84 17.74 -28.22 -5.26
C LYS A 84 18.15 -28.84 -6.58
N LYS A 85 18.96 -28.12 -7.37
CA LYS A 85 19.26 -28.51 -8.75
C LYS A 85 20.51 -27.81 -9.30
N GLU A 86 21.24 -28.51 -10.17
CA GLU A 86 22.20 -27.89 -11.08
C GLU A 86 21.43 -27.33 -12.27
N ILE A 87 21.53 -26.02 -12.53
CA ILE A 87 20.73 -25.35 -13.56
C ILE A 87 21.48 -25.14 -14.88
N LEU A 88 22.79 -24.92 -14.82
CA LEU A 88 23.65 -24.74 -15.99
C LEU A 88 25.06 -25.25 -15.70
N ASN A 89 25.53 -26.19 -16.53
CA ASN A 89 26.91 -26.68 -16.56
C ASN A 89 27.30 -26.87 -18.03
N THR A 90 28.08 -25.94 -18.59
CA THR A 90 28.44 -25.94 -20.03
C THR A 90 29.87 -26.39 -20.29
N GLY A 91 30.64 -26.75 -19.25
CA GLY A 91 32.08 -26.99 -19.36
C GLY A 91 32.94 -25.73 -19.35
N ASP A 92 32.33 -24.55 -19.26
CA ASP A 92 33.01 -23.26 -19.13
C ASP A 92 32.75 -22.65 -17.76
N ASP A 93 33.58 -21.68 -17.38
CA ASP A 93 33.42 -20.98 -16.11
C ASP A 93 32.23 -20.01 -16.17
N LEU A 94 31.17 -20.35 -15.43
CA LEU A 94 29.94 -19.56 -15.28
C LEU A 94 29.91 -18.90 -13.90
N SER A 95 29.71 -17.59 -13.87
CA SER A 95 29.78 -16.83 -12.63
C SER A 95 28.85 -15.62 -12.61
N ASN A 96 28.82 -14.94 -11.47
CA ASN A 96 28.05 -13.71 -11.23
C ASN A 96 26.60 -13.76 -11.74
N PRO A 97 25.79 -14.74 -11.29
CA PRO A 97 24.41 -14.86 -11.73
C PRO A 97 23.56 -13.68 -11.23
N SER A 98 22.55 -13.29 -11.99
CA SER A 98 21.44 -12.47 -11.50
C SER A 98 20.17 -12.81 -12.30
N VAL A 99 18.99 -12.61 -11.72
CA VAL A 99 17.73 -13.06 -12.34
C VAL A 99 16.69 -11.95 -12.40
N VAL A 100 15.90 -11.96 -13.47
CA VAL A 100 14.66 -11.18 -13.61
C VAL A 100 13.52 -12.13 -13.87
N LYS A 101 12.45 -11.96 -13.10
CA LYS A 101 11.20 -12.68 -13.34
C LYS A 101 10.48 -12.09 -14.55
N THR A 102 9.96 -12.97 -15.39
CA THR A 102 9.12 -12.64 -16.55
C THR A 102 7.76 -13.32 -16.42
N GLN A 103 6.85 -13.06 -17.36
CA GLN A 103 5.52 -13.69 -17.37
C GLN A 103 5.58 -15.22 -17.57
N THR A 104 6.66 -15.75 -18.17
CA THR A 104 6.77 -17.16 -18.57
C THR A 104 7.90 -17.92 -17.86
N GLY A 105 8.57 -17.29 -16.89
CA GLY A 105 9.72 -17.87 -16.19
C GLY A 105 10.71 -16.80 -15.76
N TYR A 106 12.00 -17.03 -15.98
CA TYR A 106 13.08 -16.11 -15.64
C TYR A 106 14.00 -15.82 -16.83
N ILE A 107 14.61 -14.65 -16.82
CA ILE A 107 15.82 -14.37 -17.58
C ILE A 107 16.98 -14.35 -16.59
N LEU A 108 17.89 -15.30 -16.76
CA LEU A 108 19.12 -15.41 -16.00
C LEU A 108 20.22 -14.66 -16.74
N PHE A 109 20.77 -13.63 -16.14
CA PHE A 109 22.02 -13.01 -16.57
C PHE A 109 23.19 -13.72 -15.89
N LEU A 110 24.27 -13.93 -16.64
CA LEU A 110 25.46 -14.60 -16.14
C LEU A 110 26.71 -14.10 -16.85
N THR A 111 27.85 -14.25 -16.19
CA THR A 111 29.17 -14.01 -16.77
C THR A 111 29.77 -15.34 -17.20
N ARG A 112 30.34 -15.38 -18.40
CA ARG A 112 31.10 -16.53 -18.91
C ARG A 112 32.51 -16.11 -19.27
N TYR A 113 33.48 -16.94 -18.92
CA TYR A 113 34.87 -16.79 -19.36
C TYR A 113 35.10 -17.56 -20.67
N ASP A 114 34.75 -16.98 -21.82
CA ASP A 114 34.73 -17.74 -23.06
C ASP A 114 36.14 -18.15 -23.51
N SER A 115 36.33 -19.45 -23.73
CA SER A 115 37.56 -20.03 -24.31
C SER A 115 38.84 -19.61 -23.58
N ASN A 116 38.76 -19.30 -22.28
CA ASN A 116 39.84 -18.74 -21.48
C ASN A 116 40.43 -17.43 -22.02
N THR A 117 39.61 -16.60 -22.67
CA THR A 117 40.08 -15.35 -23.29
C THR A 117 39.66 -14.12 -22.49
N ILE A 118 38.35 -13.90 -22.34
CA ILE A 118 37.81 -12.66 -21.77
C ILE A 118 36.41 -12.90 -21.22
N TYR A 119 36.08 -12.19 -20.13
CA TYR A 119 34.74 -12.25 -19.52
C TYR A 119 33.72 -11.48 -20.36
N ARG A 120 32.56 -12.11 -20.59
CA ARG A 120 31.40 -11.52 -21.27
C ARG A 120 30.13 -11.77 -20.47
N ILE A 121 29.14 -10.90 -20.66
CA ILE A 121 27.82 -11.03 -20.03
C ILE A 121 26.84 -11.60 -21.04
N TYR A 122 26.15 -12.65 -20.62
CA TYR A 122 25.15 -13.38 -21.37
C TYR A 122 23.82 -13.39 -20.62
N SER A 123 22.75 -13.74 -21.33
CA SER A 123 21.48 -14.12 -20.75
C SER A 123 21.03 -15.50 -21.22
N SER A 124 20.26 -16.18 -20.37
CA SER A 124 19.59 -17.44 -20.64
C SER A 124 18.13 -17.33 -20.21
N ILE A 125 17.23 -17.93 -21.00
CA ILE A 125 15.82 -18.04 -20.63
C ILE A 125 15.66 -19.32 -19.81
N CYS A 126 14.96 -19.21 -18.69
CA CYS A 126 14.59 -20.31 -17.83
C CYS A 126 13.07 -20.32 -17.66
N ASP A 127 12.48 -21.50 -17.47
CA ASP A 127 11.11 -21.60 -16.97
C ASP A 127 11.04 -21.39 -15.44
N PHE A 128 9.86 -21.53 -14.84
CA PHE A 128 9.66 -21.34 -13.40
C PHE A 128 10.39 -22.37 -12.51
N ASP A 129 10.76 -23.53 -13.07
CA ASP A 129 11.51 -24.60 -12.40
C ASP A 129 13.04 -24.48 -12.61
N PHE A 130 13.50 -23.31 -13.10
CA PHE A 130 14.87 -23.04 -13.48
C PHE A 130 15.45 -24.09 -14.45
N ASN A 131 14.64 -24.59 -15.38
CA ASN A 131 15.17 -25.25 -16.58
C ASN A 131 15.71 -24.18 -17.53
N CYS A 132 16.98 -23.85 -17.39
CA CYS A 132 17.63 -22.81 -18.18
C CYS A 132 18.19 -23.36 -19.50
N SER A 133 18.06 -22.57 -20.57
CA SER A 133 18.67 -22.88 -21.86
C SER A 133 20.20 -22.75 -21.79
N SER A 134 20.93 -23.76 -22.29
CA SER A 134 22.38 -23.65 -22.50
C SER A 134 22.75 -22.79 -23.72
N ASN A 135 21.77 -22.40 -24.54
CA ASN A 135 21.97 -21.47 -25.65
C ASN A 135 21.86 -20.04 -25.13
N PHE A 136 23.01 -19.41 -24.94
CA PHE A 136 23.13 -18.07 -24.37
C PHE A 136 22.97 -16.97 -25.42
N SER A 137 22.24 -15.91 -25.04
CA SER A 137 22.14 -14.68 -25.81
C SER A 137 23.19 -13.68 -25.31
N PRO A 138 24.02 -13.08 -26.18
CA PRO A 138 24.99 -12.08 -25.75
C PRO A 138 24.28 -10.81 -25.27
N VAL A 139 24.70 -10.29 -24.11
CA VAL A 139 24.14 -9.06 -23.50
C VAL A 139 25.15 -7.93 -23.64
N ILE A 140 26.31 -8.05 -22.99
CA ILE A 140 27.43 -7.12 -23.14
C ILE A 140 28.69 -7.89 -23.55
N VAL A 141 29.21 -7.56 -24.73
CA VAL A 141 30.48 -8.10 -25.26
C VAL A 141 31.56 -7.03 -25.13
N PRO A 142 32.67 -7.24 -24.42
CA PRO A 142 33.66 -6.22 -24.14
C PRO A 142 34.28 -5.66 -25.43
N ASP A 143 34.40 -4.33 -25.52
CA ASP A 143 35.21 -3.68 -26.54
C ASP A 143 36.70 -3.76 -26.17
N THR A 144 37.42 -4.69 -26.79
CA THR A 144 38.85 -4.92 -26.54
C THR A 144 39.76 -3.74 -26.92
N SER A 145 39.25 -2.79 -27.70
CA SER A 145 39.97 -1.55 -28.02
C SER A 145 39.79 -0.47 -26.95
N ASN A 146 38.76 -0.58 -26.11
CA ASN A 146 38.44 0.39 -25.08
C ASN A 146 39.26 0.13 -23.80
N ASN A 147 40.13 1.07 -23.44
CA ASN A 147 41.01 0.92 -22.29
C ASN A 147 40.27 0.66 -20.97
N SER A 148 38.99 1.03 -20.84
CA SER A 148 38.20 0.83 -19.62
C SER A 148 37.54 -0.53 -19.46
N GLU A 149 37.47 -1.34 -20.51
CA GLU A 149 36.82 -2.68 -20.47
C GLU A 149 37.57 -3.75 -21.27
N LYS A 150 38.75 -3.43 -21.81
CA LYS A 150 39.53 -4.33 -22.68
C LYS A 150 39.88 -5.69 -22.08
N ASN A 151 39.81 -5.83 -20.75
CA ASN A 151 40.09 -7.09 -20.06
C ASN A 151 38.81 -7.87 -19.69
N GLY A 152 37.62 -7.30 -19.91
CA GLY A 152 36.35 -7.99 -19.75
C GLY A 152 35.25 -7.17 -19.07
N VAL A 153 34.04 -7.72 -19.16
CA VAL A 153 32.83 -7.24 -18.50
C VAL A 153 32.15 -8.40 -17.77
N PHE A 154 31.54 -8.13 -16.62
CA PHE A 154 31.04 -9.15 -15.71
C PHE A 154 29.94 -8.60 -14.80
N ALA A 155 29.31 -9.47 -14.01
CA ALA A 155 28.36 -9.11 -12.96
C ALA A 155 27.23 -8.17 -13.41
N GLY A 156 26.58 -8.52 -14.52
CA GLY A 156 25.40 -7.82 -14.99
C GLY A 156 24.23 -8.00 -14.02
N HIS A 157 23.72 -6.90 -13.47
CA HIS A 157 22.52 -6.88 -12.64
C HIS A 157 21.46 -5.96 -13.24
N PRO A 158 20.29 -6.50 -13.61
CA PRO A 158 19.22 -5.74 -14.22
C PRO A 158 18.44 -4.91 -13.18
N PHE A 159 17.83 -3.82 -13.65
CA PHE A 159 16.89 -2.97 -12.94
C PHE A 159 15.86 -2.41 -13.93
N THR A 160 14.58 -2.66 -13.69
CA THR A 160 13.52 -2.23 -14.62
C THR A 160 12.80 -0.98 -14.09
N GLN A 161 12.62 0.01 -14.96
CA GLN A 161 11.90 1.25 -14.69
C GLN A 161 11.16 1.71 -15.96
N ASP A 162 9.89 2.07 -15.83
CA ASP A 162 9.06 2.64 -16.91
C ASP A 162 9.07 1.84 -18.23
N GLY A 163 9.11 0.51 -18.12
CA GLY A 163 9.17 -0.39 -19.28
C GLY A 163 10.55 -0.57 -19.92
N ARG A 164 11.58 0.15 -19.45
CA ARG A 164 12.99 -0.01 -19.85
C ARG A 164 13.75 -0.83 -18.80
N THR A 165 14.63 -1.71 -19.25
CA THR A 165 15.55 -2.44 -18.38
C THR A 165 16.94 -1.87 -18.47
N TYR A 166 17.45 -1.36 -17.36
CA TYR A 166 18.85 -0.98 -17.17
C TYR A 166 19.65 -2.18 -16.69
N LEU A 167 20.93 -2.25 -17.05
CA LEU A 167 21.88 -3.24 -16.57
C LEU A 167 23.09 -2.52 -15.98
N PHE A 168 23.25 -2.65 -14.67
CA PHE A 168 24.50 -2.29 -14.01
C PHE A 168 25.48 -3.43 -14.21
N PHE A 169 26.72 -3.15 -14.59
CA PHE A 169 27.71 -4.20 -14.82
C PHE A 169 29.12 -3.76 -14.47
N GLY A 170 29.94 -4.71 -14.06
CA GLY A 170 31.36 -4.51 -13.84
C GLY A 170 32.14 -4.50 -15.15
N ALA A 171 33.17 -3.65 -15.22
CA ALA A 171 34.12 -3.61 -16.31
C ALA A 171 35.54 -3.48 -15.76
N TRP A 172 36.50 -4.12 -16.43
CA TRP A 172 37.92 -4.03 -16.07
C TRP A 172 38.78 -3.79 -17.30
N GLY A 173 39.72 -2.86 -17.17
CA GLY A 173 40.70 -2.53 -18.20
C GLY A 173 42.00 -1.99 -17.63
N GLY A 174 42.72 -1.21 -18.44
CA GLY A 174 44.02 -0.63 -18.06
C GLY A 174 43.92 0.48 -17.00
N ASP A 175 42.71 0.93 -16.70
CA ASP A 175 42.39 1.97 -15.71
C ASP A 175 41.62 1.42 -14.50
N GLY A 176 41.65 0.09 -14.30
CA GLY A 176 41.09 -0.58 -13.12
C GLY A 176 39.64 -1.03 -13.26
N PHE A 177 39.10 -1.58 -12.17
CA PHE A 177 37.70 -2.01 -12.07
C PHE A 177 36.78 -0.80 -12.00
N LYS A 178 35.55 -0.91 -12.48
CA LYS A 178 34.48 0.09 -12.29
C LYS A 178 33.11 -0.52 -12.60
N ILE A 179 32.06 0.20 -12.22
CA ILE A 179 30.69 -0.13 -12.62
C ILE A 179 30.28 0.77 -13.79
N LYS A 180 29.56 0.19 -14.76
CA LYS A 180 29.01 0.87 -15.93
C LYS A 180 27.51 0.57 -16.03
N LEU A 181 26.83 1.31 -16.89
CA LEU A 181 25.40 1.18 -17.15
C LEU A 181 25.13 0.93 -18.63
N ALA A 182 24.18 0.04 -18.90
CA ALA A 182 23.57 -0.15 -20.20
C ALA A 182 22.05 -0.19 -20.04
N TYR A 183 21.32 -0.12 -21.15
CA TYR A 183 19.87 -0.26 -21.14
C TYR A 183 19.35 -1.00 -22.37
N SER A 184 18.15 -1.53 -22.24
CA SER A 184 17.41 -2.24 -23.29
C SER A 184 15.92 -1.98 -23.13
N ASP A 185 15.24 -1.79 -24.25
CA ASP A 185 13.78 -1.62 -24.32
C ASP A 185 13.06 -2.94 -24.67
N ASP A 186 13.79 -3.98 -25.07
CA ASP A 186 13.26 -5.27 -25.55
C ASP A 186 13.94 -6.51 -24.93
N LEU A 187 14.90 -6.32 -24.02
CA LEU A 187 15.75 -7.34 -23.39
C LEU A 187 16.66 -8.13 -24.36
N VAL A 188 16.68 -7.76 -25.64
CA VAL A 188 17.46 -8.41 -26.69
C VAL A 188 18.57 -7.48 -27.17
N THR A 189 18.26 -6.22 -27.41
CA THR A 189 19.18 -5.21 -27.90
C THR A 189 19.64 -4.31 -26.75
N TRP A 190 20.96 -4.22 -26.56
CA TRP A 190 21.55 -3.50 -25.45
C TRP A 190 22.39 -2.31 -25.91
N GLN A 191 22.12 -1.15 -25.31
CA GLN A 191 22.83 0.10 -25.58
C GLN A 191 23.63 0.55 -24.36
N ARG A 192 24.92 0.86 -24.56
CA ARG A 192 25.80 1.32 -23.49
C ARG A 192 25.58 2.79 -23.18
N CYS A 193 25.59 3.14 -21.90
CA CYS A 193 25.83 4.52 -21.49
C CYS A 193 27.32 4.86 -21.62
N SER A 194 27.63 6.13 -21.89
CA SER A 194 28.99 6.58 -22.20
C SER A 194 29.92 6.62 -20.97
N ASN A 195 29.37 6.79 -19.77
CA ASN A 195 30.14 7.05 -18.56
C ASN A 195 30.25 5.82 -17.67
N GLY A 196 31.47 5.53 -17.19
CA GLY A 196 31.70 4.62 -16.07
C GLY A 196 31.73 5.37 -14.75
N PHE A 197 31.24 4.74 -13.68
CA PHE A 197 31.18 5.30 -12.34
C PHE A 197 31.64 4.27 -11.29
N LEU A 198 31.87 4.72 -10.06
CA LEU A 198 32.30 3.85 -8.93
C LEU A 198 33.55 3.02 -9.25
N TYR A 199 34.66 3.71 -9.55
CA TYR A 199 35.97 3.10 -9.81
C TYR A 199 36.43 2.24 -8.63
N GLY A 200 36.85 1.00 -8.91
CA GLY A 200 37.19 -0.05 -7.95
C GLY A 200 36.00 -0.87 -7.45
N GLY A 201 34.80 -0.67 -8.00
CA GLY A 201 33.58 -1.42 -7.65
C GLY A 201 33.32 -2.64 -8.55
N ASP A 202 32.68 -3.65 -7.97
CA ASP A 202 32.23 -4.91 -8.60
C ASP A 202 30.97 -5.45 -7.88
N GLY A 203 30.22 -6.37 -8.50
CA GLY A 203 29.01 -7.00 -8.00
C GLY A 203 27.92 -5.99 -7.68
N PRO A 204 27.50 -5.15 -8.65
CA PRO A 204 26.45 -4.17 -8.41
C PRO A 204 25.12 -4.87 -8.10
N PHE A 205 24.42 -4.39 -7.08
CA PHE A 205 23.06 -4.79 -6.74
C PHE A 205 22.21 -3.52 -6.55
N PRO A 206 21.32 -3.20 -7.49
CA PRO A 206 20.42 -2.06 -7.38
C PRO A 206 19.26 -2.38 -6.43
N TYR A 207 18.95 -1.44 -5.54
CA TYR A 207 17.83 -1.48 -4.61
C TYR A 207 17.10 -0.14 -4.67
N LYS A 208 15.80 -0.18 -4.97
CA LYS A 208 14.95 1.01 -4.99
C LYS A 208 14.26 1.15 -3.65
N GLU A 209 14.29 2.36 -3.11
CA GLU A 209 13.52 2.74 -1.94
C GLU A 209 13.05 4.19 -2.12
N ASN A 210 11.74 4.41 -2.05
CA ASN A 210 11.10 5.69 -2.37
C ASN A 210 11.49 6.20 -3.78
N GLU A 211 11.98 7.44 -3.87
CA GLU A 211 12.45 8.08 -5.11
C GLU A 211 13.97 7.87 -5.35
N ASP A 212 14.62 7.08 -4.51
CA ASP A 212 16.05 6.84 -4.59
C ASP A 212 16.37 5.45 -5.15
N ILE A 213 17.53 5.38 -5.80
CA ILE A 213 18.17 4.12 -6.18
C ILE A 213 19.51 4.00 -5.46
N TYR A 214 19.60 2.98 -4.64
CA TYR A 214 20.80 2.57 -3.93
C TYR A 214 21.50 1.48 -4.73
N LEU A 215 22.80 1.61 -4.89
CA LEU A 215 23.63 0.62 -5.55
C LEU A 215 24.62 0.06 -4.54
N PHE A 216 24.40 -1.20 -4.17
CA PHE A 216 25.28 -1.95 -3.29
C PHE A 216 26.36 -2.61 -4.15
N PHE A 217 27.61 -2.54 -3.73
CA PHE A 217 28.71 -3.13 -4.50
C PHE A 217 29.89 -3.44 -3.59
N HIS A 218 30.73 -4.39 -3.98
CA HIS A 218 31.95 -4.69 -3.27
C HIS A 218 33.16 -4.05 -3.95
N ARG A 219 34.24 -3.90 -3.19
CA ARG A 219 35.49 -3.32 -3.67
C ARG A 219 36.44 -4.40 -4.19
N SER A 220 37.01 -4.18 -5.36
CA SER A 220 37.96 -5.10 -6.00
C SER A 220 39.28 -5.25 -5.22
N ASP A 221 39.60 -4.29 -4.36
CA ASP A 221 40.75 -4.32 -3.43
C ASP A 221 40.45 -5.08 -2.13
N SER A 222 39.30 -5.74 -2.05
CA SER A 222 38.82 -6.52 -0.90
C SER A 222 38.53 -5.72 0.37
N SER A 223 38.51 -4.39 0.31
CA SER A 223 38.27 -3.54 1.49
C SER A 223 36.88 -3.70 2.12
N GLY A 224 35.86 -4.03 1.33
CA GLY A 224 34.52 -4.30 1.85
C GLY A 224 33.39 -4.09 0.85
N ILE A 225 32.17 -4.03 1.38
CA ILE A 225 30.94 -3.71 0.66
C ILE A 225 30.59 -2.25 0.93
N LYS A 226 30.32 -1.50 -0.14
CA LYS A 226 29.96 -0.09 -0.14
C LYS A 226 28.55 0.12 -0.68
N LEU A 227 28.06 1.32 -0.44
CA LEU A 227 26.79 1.83 -0.95
C LEU A 227 27.06 3.07 -1.78
N ALA A 228 26.38 3.20 -2.91
CA ALA A 228 26.24 4.47 -3.61
C ALA A 228 24.76 4.80 -3.78
N LYS A 229 24.44 6.08 -3.90
CA LYS A 229 23.06 6.57 -4.02
C LYS A 229 22.92 7.44 -5.27
N SER A 230 21.81 7.28 -5.98
CA SER A 230 21.33 8.22 -7.00
C SER A 230 19.82 8.40 -6.83
N THR A 231 19.23 9.35 -7.55
CA THR A 231 17.79 9.58 -7.58
C THR A 231 17.17 9.00 -8.85
N LEU A 232 15.91 8.61 -8.76
CA LEU A 232 15.09 8.21 -9.90
C LEU A 232 14.46 9.46 -10.55
N PRO A 233 14.14 9.45 -11.86
CA PRO A 233 14.29 8.34 -12.79
C PRO A 233 15.74 8.10 -13.23
N LEU A 234 16.14 6.84 -13.24
CA LEU A 234 17.46 6.40 -13.73
C LEU A 234 17.60 6.67 -15.23
N ASN A 235 18.75 7.19 -15.64
CA ASN A 235 19.12 7.39 -17.03
C ASN A 235 20.65 7.37 -17.19
N CYS A 236 21.17 7.45 -18.42
CA CYS A 236 22.62 7.38 -18.68
C CYS A 236 23.45 8.53 -18.09
N ASN A 237 22.81 9.62 -17.66
CA ASN A 237 23.47 10.75 -17.00
C ASN A 237 23.31 10.74 -15.48
N SER A 238 22.66 9.71 -14.90
CA SER A 238 22.52 9.57 -13.46
C SER A 238 23.89 9.49 -12.77
N VAL A 239 24.05 10.26 -11.70
CA VAL A 239 25.28 10.33 -10.91
C VAL A 239 25.09 9.57 -9.61
N PHE A 240 26.00 8.65 -9.32
CA PHE A 240 26.01 7.86 -8.09
C PHE A 240 26.99 8.45 -7.09
N THR A 241 26.48 8.92 -5.96
CA THR A 241 27.27 9.45 -4.86
C THR A 241 27.65 8.33 -3.91
N ASP A 242 28.95 8.09 -3.74
CA ASP A 242 29.49 7.10 -2.79
C ASP A 242 29.09 7.47 -1.35
N GLN A 243 28.40 6.56 -0.67
CA GLN A 243 27.91 6.71 0.69
C GLN A 243 28.87 6.09 1.73
N GLY A 244 29.95 5.42 1.30
CA GLY A 244 30.92 4.78 2.19
C GLY A 244 30.74 3.27 2.34
N TYR A 245 31.41 2.69 3.35
CA TYR A 245 31.40 1.24 3.61
C TYR A 245 30.22 0.85 4.51
N LEU A 246 29.48 -0.17 4.09
CA LEU A 246 28.45 -0.82 4.90
C LEU A 246 29.02 -1.98 5.72
N LEU A 247 29.92 -2.75 5.12
CA LEU A 247 30.58 -3.89 5.76
C LEU A 247 32.05 -3.89 5.38
N THR A 248 32.91 -4.18 6.35
CA THR A 248 34.34 -4.40 6.17
C THR A 248 34.71 -5.81 6.61
N LYS A 249 35.91 -6.27 6.22
CA LYS A 249 36.43 -7.58 6.60
C LYS A 249 36.91 -7.56 8.05
N ASP A 250 36.31 -8.37 8.91
CA ASP A 250 36.63 -8.37 10.35
C ASP A 250 36.36 -9.71 11.06
N LYS A 251 35.91 -10.74 10.34
CA LYS A 251 35.59 -12.06 10.91
C LYS A 251 36.38 -13.18 10.22
N PRO A 252 36.67 -14.29 10.90
CA PRO A 252 37.45 -15.39 10.31
C PRO A 252 36.87 -15.99 9.03
N TYR A 253 35.55 -15.88 8.84
CA TYR A 253 34.83 -16.36 7.66
C TYR A 253 34.85 -15.38 6.48
N ASP A 254 35.25 -14.12 6.67
CA ASP A 254 35.28 -13.08 5.63
C ASP A 254 36.54 -12.19 5.61
N GLU A 255 37.55 -12.51 6.42
CA GLU A 255 38.74 -11.67 6.64
C GLU A 255 39.59 -11.41 5.38
N LYS A 256 39.45 -12.25 4.35
CA LYS A 256 40.16 -12.08 3.07
C LYS A 256 39.36 -11.27 2.06
N HIS A 257 38.03 -11.42 2.02
CA HIS A 257 37.17 -10.69 1.08
C HIS A 257 35.69 -10.87 1.43
N LEU A 258 34.86 -9.88 1.11
CA LEU A 258 33.40 -10.01 0.99
C LEU A 258 32.97 -9.56 -0.40
N ILE A 259 32.14 -10.35 -1.11
CA ILE A 259 31.73 -10.07 -2.49
C ILE A 259 30.24 -10.28 -2.72
N PHE A 260 29.77 -9.74 -3.85
CA PHE A 260 28.48 -10.05 -4.47
C PHE A 260 27.26 -9.89 -3.53
N PRO A 261 26.98 -8.66 -3.07
CA PRO A 261 25.86 -8.39 -2.18
C PRO A 261 24.51 -8.69 -2.85
N SER A 262 23.55 -9.21 -2.08
CA SER A 262 22.14 -9.32 -2.43
C SER A 262 21.29 -8.73 -1.31
N ILE A 263 20.42 -7.76 -1.65
CA ILE A 263 19.62 -7.02 -0.68
C ILE A 263 18.16 -7.46 -0.74
N LEU A 264 17.59 -7.77 0.41
CA LEU A 264 16.18 -8.11 0.58
C LEU A 264 15.56 -7.26 1.69
N ASN A 265 14.33 -6.77 1.46
CA ASN A 265 13.50 -6.22 2.52
C ASN A 265 12.71 -7.36 3.17
N ASP A 266 12.85 -7.53 4.48
CA ASP A 266 12.31 -8.66 5.23
C ASP A 266 12.13 -8.32 6.72
N ASN A 267 10.99 -8.71 7.31
CA ASN A 267 10.68 -8.50 8.73
C ASN A 267 10.91 -7.06 9.25
N GLY A 268 10.57 -6.03 8.47
CA GLY A 268 10.71 -4.63 8.90
C GLY A 268 12.17 -4.13 8.94
N GLY A 269 13.08 -4.76 8.19
CA GLY A 269 14.46 -4.33 7.98
C GLY A 269 15.06 -4.90 6.70
N LEU A 270 16.34 -4.62 6.45
CA LEU A 270 17.06 -5.16 5.30
C LEU A 270 17.93 -6.35 5.70
N LYS A 271 17.99 -7.36 4.83
CA LYS A 271 19.00 -8.43 4.85
C LYS A 271 19.95 -8.23 3.68
N LEU A 272 21.25 -8.21 3.96
CA LEU A 272 22.34 -8.17 2.99
C LEU A 272 23.05 -9.52 3.03
N TYR A 273 22.74 -10.37 2.06
CA TYR A 273 23.48 -11.60 1.82
C TYR A 273 24.75 -11.28 1.03
N TYR A 274 25.86 -11.92 1.35
CA TYR A 274 27.12 -11.76 0.63
C TYR A 274 27.95 -13.04 0.70
N SER A 275 28.97 -13.14 -0.15
CA SER A 275 29.91 -14.25 -0.10
C SER A 275 31.21 -13.82 0.59
N GLY A 276 31.52 -14.38 1.75
CA GLY A 276 32.72 -14.12 2.54
C GLY A 276 33.82 -15.14 2.26
N ARG A 277 35.07 -14.66 2.12
CA ARG A 277 36.26 -15.50 1.99
C ARG A 277 37.02 -15.56 3.31
N GLY A 278 37.08 -16.75 3.88
CA GLY A 278 37.72 -16.97 5.17
C GLY A 278 39.25 -17.04 5.10
N SER A 279 39.86 -17.12 6.28
CA SER A 279 41.30 -17.34 6.48
C SER A 279 41.82 -18.57 5.73
N ASP A 280 40.97 -19.59 5.62
CA ASP A 280 41.20 -20.86 4.95
C ASP A 280 40.99 -20.82 3.42
N ASN A 281 40.77 -19.64 2.85
CA ASN A 281 40.50 -19.38 1.43
C ASN A 281 39.15 -19.89 0.90
N ASN A 282 38.29 -20.47 1.75
CA ASN A 282 36.98 -20.95 1.33
C ASN A 282 35.97 -19.79 1.30
N TRP A 283 35.16 -19.76 0.24
CA TRP A 283 34.02 -18.86 0.10
C TRP A 283 32.78 -19.45 0.77
N ARG A 284 32.04 -18.62 1.49
CA ARG A 284 30.88 -18.99 2.30
C ARG A 284 29.76 -17.98 2.12
N LEU A 285 28.53 -18.41 2.37
CA LEU A 285 27.37 -17.54 2.32
C LEU A 285 27.21 -16.94 3.71
N ASP A 286 27.16 -15.63 3.76
CA ASP A 286 27.06 -14.86 4.98
C ASP A 286 25.93 -13.83 4.82
N MET A 287 25.47 -13.28 5.94
CA MET A 287 24.42 -12.26 5.95
C MET A 287 24.70 -11.19 7.00
N ALA A 288 24.36 -9.95 6.69
CA ALA A 288 24.18 -8.86 7.65
C ALA A 288 22.75 -8.33 7.56
N CYS A 289 22.28 -7.64 8.59
CA CYS A 289 20.90 -7.18 8.68
C CYS A 289 20.80 -5.78 9.29
N THR A 290 19.65 -5.14 9.13
CA THR A 290 19.28 -3.90 9.83
C THR A 290 18.03 -4.11 10.69
N GLY A 291 17.90 -3.34 11.78
CA GLY A 291 16.66 -3.27 12.57
C GLY A 291 16.10 -4.62 13.01
N GLN A 292 14.79 -4.81 12.82
CA GLN A 292 14.06 -6.02 13.21
C GLN A 292 14.48 -7.27 12.41
N ALA A 293 15.07 -7.09 11.22
CA ALA A 293 15.60 -8.21 10.43
C ALA A 293 16.79 -8.93 11.09
N CYS A 294 17.40 -8.31 12.11
CA CYS A 294 18.45 -8.92 12.92
C CYS A 294 17.97 -9.78 14.06
N LEU A 295 16.69 -9.71 14.42
CA LEU A 295 16.17 -10.56 15.48
C LEU A 295 16.12 -12.01 14.98
N PRO A 296 16.60 -12.98 15.78
CA PRO A 296 16.50 -14.38 15.40
C PRO A 296 15.02 -14.70 15.16
N THR A 297 14.69 -15.04 13.93
CA THR A 297 13.40 -15.67 13.63
C THR A 297 13.39 -16.96 14.45
N PRO A 298 12.40 -17.21 15.33
CA PRO A 298 12.42 -18.37 16.20
C PRO A 298 12.60 -19.62 15.35
N THR A 299 13.77 -20.25 15.51
CA THR A 299 14.16 -21.45 14.75
C THR A 299 13.18 -22.57 15.13
N PRO A 300 12.35 -23.08 14.22
CA PRO A 300 11.64 -24.33 14.47
C PRO A 300 12.70 -25.42 14.61
N THR A 301 12.79 -26.04 15.79
CA THR A 301 13.73 -27.12 16.06
C THR A 301 13.48 -28.26 15.08
N SER A 302 14.44 -28.52 14.20
CA SER A 302 14.40 -29.59 13.19
C SER A 302 14.55 -30.96 13.86
N THR A 303 13.41 -31.56 14.20
CA THR A 303 13.33 -33.02 14.28
C THR A 303 13.43 -33.54 12.83
N PRO A 304 14.20 -34.60 12.53
CA PRO A 304 14.37 -35.08 11.16
C PRO A 304 13.00 -35.46 10.60
N THR A 305 12.46 -34.58 9.76
CA THR A 305 11.23 -34.83 9.04
C THR A 305 11.65 -35.51 7.74
N PRO A 306 11.15 -36.73 7.47
CA PRO A 306 11.48 -37.43 6.24
C PRO A 306 11.06 -36.56 5.05
N THR A 307 11.79 -36.74 3.94
CA THR A 307 11.40 -36.36 2.58
C THR A 307 9.87 -36.32 2.44
N PRO A 308 9.26 -35.25 1.87
CA PRO A 308 7.81 -35.11 1.80
C PRO A 308 7.25 -36.26 0.99
N THR A 309 6.90 -37.32 1.69
CA THR A 309 5.87 -38.23 1.30
C THR A 309 4.60 -37.41 1.47
N PRO A 310 3.74 -37.27 0.45
CA PRO A 310 2.52 -36.48 0.56
C PRO A 310 1.76 -36.92 1.81
N ILE A 311 1.71 -36.04 2.82
CA ILE A 311 0.84 -36.27 3.96
C ILE A 311 -0.57 -36.22 3.38
N PRO A 312 -1.41 -37.24 3.57
CA PRO A 312 -2.82 -37.13 3.21
C PRO A 312 -3.46 -35.95 3.96
N GLY A 313 -3.63 -34.82 3.27
CA GLY A 313 -4.95 -34.29 2.92
C GLY A 313 -5.60 -33.27 3.85
N LYS A 314 -4.89 -32.28 4.42
CA LYS A 314 -5.59 -31.08 4.92
C LYS A 314 -5.95 -30.17 3.75
N THR A 315 -7.24 -30.03 3.47
CA THR A 315 -7.73 -29.08 2.46
C THR A 315 -7.25 -27.66 2.82
N PRO A 316 -6.58 -26.94 1.89
CA PRO A 316 -6.15 -25.57 2.13
C PRO A 316 -7.29 -24.67 2.56
N ILE A 317 -7.05 -23.77 3.51
CA ILE A 317 -8.00 -22.77 3.98
C ILE A 317 -7.53 -21.39 3.52
N VAL A 318 -8.44 -20.61 2.98
CA VAL A 318 -8.24 -19.21 2.62
C VAL A 318 -9.10 -18.36 3.54
N ILE A 319 -8.47 -17.52 4.35
CA ILE A 319 -9.16 -16.52 5.18
C ILE A 319 -9.21 -15.20 4.41
N ILE A 320 -10.42 -14.67 4.25
CA ILE A 320 -10.69 -13.40 3.57
C ILE A 320 -11.26 -12.41 4.59
N PRO A 321 -10.51 -11.34 4.94
CA PRO A 321 -10.93 -10.43 5.99
C PRO A 321 -12.01 -9.44 5.50
N GLY A 322 -12.64 -8.77 6.46
CA GLY A 322 -13.64 -7.72 6.25
C GLY A 322 -13.05 -6.35 5.93
N PHE A 323 -13.92 -5.34 5.91
CA PHE A 323 -13.55 -3.94 5.65
C PHE A 323 -12.39 -3.46 6.53
N MET A 324 -11.52 -2.63 5.94
CA MET A 324 -10.41 -1.93 6.61
C MET A 324 -9.35 -2.82 7.26
N ALA A 325 -9.55 -4.14 7.29
CA ALA A 325 -8.58 -5.08 7.82
C ALA A 325 -7.27 -5.08 7.03
N SER A 326 -7.34 -4.75 5.74
CA SER A 326 -6.21 -4.72 4.80
C SER A 326 -5.75 -3.29 4.51
N TRP A 327 -4.46 -3.12 4.25
CA TRP A 327 -3.89 -1.80 3.98
C TRP A 327 -2.70 -1.87 3.03
N ASN A 328 -2.51 -0.78 2.31
CA ASN A 328 -1.34 -0.48 1.52
C ASN A 328 -1.19 1.05 1.49
N ARG A 329 -0.01 1.55 1.89
CA ARG A 329 0.29 2.98 2.01
C ARG A 329 -0.01 3.74 0.71
N ASP A 330 0.58 3.29 -0.39
CA ASP A 330 0.50 3.97 -1.69
C ASP A 330 -0.92 3.98 -2.24
N ALA A 331 -1.64 2.87 -2.06
CA ALA A 331 -3.01 2.77 -2.51
C ALA A 331 -3.94 3.69 -1.72
N ILE A 332 -3.84 3.70 -0.39
CA ILE A 332 -4.79 4.41 0.48
C ILE A 332 -4.45 5.91 0.59
N LEU A 333 -3.19 6.25 0.84
CA LEU A 333 -2.77 7.64 1.09
C LEU A 333 -2.51 8.42 -0.20
N HIS A 334 -2.07 7.73 -1.25
CA HIS A 334 -1.65 8.34 -2.51
C HIS A 334 -2.54 7.97 -3.70
N ASN A 335 -3.62 7.18 -3.49
CA ASN A 335 -4.52 6.70 -4.56
C ASN A 335 -3.81 5.98 -5.71
N GLN A 336 -2.65 5.37 -5.45
CA GLN A 336 -1.92 4.65 -6.47
C GLN A 336 -2.57 3.30 -6.75
N THR A 337 -2.49 2.84 -7.99
CA THR A 337 -2.85 1.47 -8.33
C THR A 337 -1.68 0.57 -7.98
N VAL A 338 -1.94 -0.42 -7.13
CA VAL A 338 -0.95 -1.40 -6.68
C VAL A 338 -1.45 -2.81 -6.95
N ASP A 339 -0.51 -3.76 -7.04
CA ASP A 339 -0.84 -5.17 -7.21
C ASP A 339 -1.53 -5.75 -5.97
N TYR A 340 -2.42 -6.74 -6.15
CA TYR A 340 -3.12 -7.38 -5.05
C TYR A 340 -2.15 -8.00 -4.02
N SER A 341 -0.97 -8.43 -4.43
CA SER A 341 0.03 -9.02 -3.54
C SER A 341 0.71 -8.02 -2.62
N ALA A 342 0.57 -6.71 -2.87
CA ALA A 342 1.12 -5.64 -2.04
C ALA A 342 0.26 -5.30 -0.82
N TRP A 343 -0.96 -5.86 -0.71
CA TRP A 343 -1.86 -5.63 0.41
C TRP A 343 -1.52 -6.55 1.58
N LYS A 344 -1.54 -6.00 2.79
CA LYS A 344 -1.24 -6.73 4.03
C LYS A 344 -2.36 -6.52 5.05
N LEU A 345 -2.54 -7.50 5.95
CA LEU A 345 -3.38 -7.30 7.14
C LEU A 345 -2.72 -6.25 8.04
N GLN A 346 -3.50 -5.33 8.60
CA GLN A 346 -2.98 -4.29 9.48
C GLN A 346 -2.63 -4.80 10.87
N ASN A 347 -1.51 -4.33 11.41
CA ASN A 347 -0.98 -4.78 12.70
C ASN A 347 -1.92 -4.49 13.88
N PHE A 348 -2.75 -3.45 13.79
CA PHE A 348 -3.73 -3.10 14.84
C PHE A 348 -5.06 -3.85 14.73
N VAL A 349 -5.28 -4.64 13.68
CA VAL A 349 -6.50 -5.46 13.47
C VAL A 349 -6.31 -6.78 14.23
N LYS A 350 -7.25 -7.12 15.12
CA LYS A 350 -7.11 -8.23 16.08
C LYS A 350 -8.14 -9.34 15.93
N GLU A 351 -9.15 -9.11 15.11
CA GLU A 351 -10.32 -9.96 14.92
C GLU A 351 -9.95 -11.38 14.45
N TYR A 352 -8.87 -11.51 13.69
CA TYR A 352 -8.46 -12.76 13.03
C TYR A 352 -7.41 -13.55 13.81
N ASP A 353 -6.75 -12.94 14.80
CA ASP A 353 -5.63 -13.55 15.52
C ASP A 353 -6.02 -14.89 16.14
N GLY A 354 -7.20 -14.94 16.78
CA GLY A 354 -7.71 -16.16 17.43
C GLY A 354 -7.93 -17.32 16.45
N LEU A 355 -8.54 -17.05 15.29
CA LEU A 355 -8.77 -18.07 14.26
C LEU A 355 -7.45 -18.53 13.63
N ILE A 356 -6.56 -17.60 13.28
CA ILE A 356 -5.27 -17.90 12.65
C ILE A 356 -4.41 -18.74 13.59
N ASN A 357 -4.28 -18.33 14.86
CA ASN A 357 -3.49 -19.07 15.84
C ASN A 357 -4.10 -20.44 16.15
N THR A 358 -5.43 -20.52 16.25
CA THR A 358 -6.12 -21.80 16.42
C THR A 358 -5.81 -22.76 15.27
N LEU A 359 -5.87 -22.30 14.02
CA LEU A 359 -5.54 -23.14 12.86
C LEU A 359 -4.06 -23.58 12.88
N LYS A 360 -3.14 -22.69 13.28
CA LYS A 360 -1.72 -23.03 13.49
C LYS A 360 -1.54 -24.09 14.57
N ASN A 361 -2.22 -23.96 15.71
CA ASN A 361 -2.18 -24.92 16.82
C ASN A 361 -2.74 -26.31 16.42
N ILE A 362 -3.69 -26.35 15.49
CA ILE A 362 -4.23 -27.58 14.89
C ILE A 362 -3.27 -28.15 13.82
N GLY A 363 -2.22 -27.42 13.45
CA GLY A 363 -1.17 -27.83 12.52
C GLY A 363 -1.43 -27.43 11.07
N TYR A 364 -2.17 -26.35 10.83
CA TYR A 364 -2.12 -25.64 9.55
C TYR A 364 -0.85 -24.76 9.50
N GLN A 365 -0.32 -24.54 8.30
CA GLN A 365 0.90 -23.78 8.06
C GLN A 365 0.62 -22.68 7.03
N GLU A 366 1.01 -21.46 7.40
CA GLU A 366 0.86 -20.30 6.52
C GLU A 366 1.60 -20.49 5.20
N ASN A 367 0.97 -20.09 4.10
CA ASN A 367 1.48 -20.20 2.74
C ASN A 367 1.73 -21.64 2.24
N VAL A 368 1.24 -22.65 2.97
CA VAL A 368 1.23 -24.06 2.54
C VAL A 368 -0.21 -24.55 2.43
N ASN A 369 -0.97 -24.49 3.53
CA ASN A 369 -2.38 -24.89 3.57
C ASN A 369 -3.26 -23.91 4.38
N LEU A 370 -2.68 -22.80 4.85
CA LEU A 370 -3.38 -21.66 5.40
C LEU A 370 -2.95 -20.40 4.65
N PHE A 371 -3.91 -19.75 4.01
CA PHE A 371 -3.68 -18.58 3.17
C PHE A 371 -4.51 -17.41 3.69
N LEU A 372 -3.93 -16.22 3.66
CA LEU A 372 -4.61 -14.97 3.96
C LEU A 372 -4.68 -14.15 2.67
N PHE A 373 -5.86 -13.66 2.33
CA PHE A 373 -6.05 -12.76 1.19
C PHE A 373 -6.44 -11.35 1.65
N PRO A 374 -5.50 -10.51 2.09
CA PRO A 374 -5.72 -9.07 2.18
C PRO A 374 -5.92 -8.46 0.79
N TYR A 375 -6.76 -7.42 0.68
CA TYR A 375 -7.17 -6.83 -0.60
C TYR A 375 -7.55 -5.36 -0.50
N ASP A 376 -7.67 -4.69 -1.65
CA ASP A 376 -8.21 -3.33 -1.73
C ASP A 376 -9.73 -3.35 -1.52
N TRP A 377 -10.14 -3.16 -0.27
CA TRP A 377 -11.54 -3.14 0.15
C TRP A 377 -12.33 -1.96 -0.43
N ARG A 378 -11.71 -1.02 -1.16
CA ARG A 378 -12.40 0.08 -1.82
C ARG A 378 -12.96 -0.29 -3.19
N GLN A 379 -12.34 -1.27 -3.86
CA GLN A 379 -12.65 -1.66 -5.23
C GLN A 379 -13.99 -2.40 -5.33
N SER A 380 -14.55 -2.46 -6.54
CA SER A 380 -15.75 -3.28 -6.78
C SER A 380 -15.51 -4.74 -6.40
N ILE A 381 -16.58 -5.42 -5.96
CA ILE A 381 -16.53 -6.83 -5.55
C ILE A 381 -16.09 -7.71 -6.72
N GLU A 382 -16.49 -7.34 -7.94
CA GLU A 382 -16.06 -8.01 -9.19
C GLU A 382 -14.53 -7.99 -9.32
N LYS A 383 -13.89 -6.81 -9.17
CA LYS A 383 -12.43 -6.69 -9.28
C LYS A 383 -11.76 -7.50 -8.17
N THR A 384 -12.20 -7.36 -6.92
CA THR A 384 -11.64 -8.09 -5.79
C THR A 384 -11.76 -9.61 -5.95
N THR A 385 -12.85 -10.09 -6.55
CA THR A 385 -13.05 -11.51 -6.87
C THR A 385 -12.04 -12.00 -7.92
N ASN A 386 -11.73 -11.17 -8.92
CA ASN A 386 -10.71 -11.49 -9.93
C ASN A 386 -9.29 -11.45 -9.36
N ASP A 387 -9.03 -10.54 -8.43
CA ASP A 387 -7.77 -10.48 -7.67
C ASP A 387 -7.62 -11.74 -6.80
N LEU A 388 -8.69 -12.19 -6.12
CA LEU A 388 -8.70 -13.46 -5.37
C LEU A 388 -8.39 -14.66 -6.27
N LYS A 389 -8.99 -14.71 -7.47
CA LYS A 389 -8.68 -15.76 -8.47
C LYS A 389 -7.20 -15.76 -8.82
N SER A 390 -6.63 -14.59 -9.09
CA SER A 390 -5.22 -14.43 -9.47
C SER A 390 -4.28 -14.81 -8.33
N TYR A 391 -4.65 -14.43 -7.09
CA TYR A 391 -3.95 -14.84 -5.88
C TYR A 391 -3.93 -16.36 -5.72
N LEU A 392 -5.09 -17.03 -5.81
CA LEU A 392 -5.20 -18.48 -5.63
C LEU A 392 -4.55 -19.26 -6.78
N GLN A 393 -4.61 -18.72 -8.00
CA GLN A 393 -3.87 -19.25 -9.14
C GLN A 393 -2.37 -19.27 -8.83
N THR A 394 -1.84 -18.15 -8.33
CA THR A 394 -0.41 -18.01 -8.01
C THR A 394 0.01 -18.85 -6.80
N LYS A 395 -0.85 -18.97 -5.79
CA LYS A 395 -0.50 -19.59 -4.50
C LYS A 395 -0.78 -21.09 -4.44
N ILE A 396 -1.68 -21.61 -5.28
CA ILE A 396 -2.16 -22.99 -5.21
C ILE A 396 -2.23 -23.60 -6.60
N TRP A 397 -2.99 -23.02 -7.53
CA TRP A 397 -3.40 -23.76 -8.74
C TRP A 397 -2.39 -23.79 -9.88
N ASN A 398 -1.30 -23.02 -9.81
CA ASN A 398 -0.17 -23.22 -10.72
C ASN A 398 0.53 -24.56 -10.45
N ASP A 399 0.67 -24.93 -9.18
CA ASP A 399 1.37 -26.15 -8.76
C ASP A 399 0.39 -27.32 -8.61
N GLU A 400 -0.82 -27.05 -8.11
CA GLU A 400 -1.87 -28.04 -7.88
C GLU A 400 -3.21 -27.65 -8.56
N PRO A 401 -3.34 -27.78 -9.89
CA PRO A 401 -4.49 -27.26 -10.64
C PRO A 401 -5.86 -27.80 -10.21
N ASN A 402 -5.88 -29.01 -9.62
CA ASN A 402 -7.10 -29.70 -9.19
C ASN A 402 -7.38 -29.56 -7.69
N GLN A 403 -6.51 -28.85 -6.94
CA GLN A 403 -6.67 -28.70 -5.50
C GLN A 403 -7.88 -27.83 -5.18
N LYS A 404 -8.86 -28.40 -4.47
CA LYS A 404 -9.98 -27.64 -3.92
C LYS A 404 -9.58 -26.92 -2.64
N ILE A 405 -10.21 -25.79 -2.37
CA ILE A 405 -9.96 -24.99 -1.16
C ILE A 405 -11.19 -24.86 -0.28
N ASN A 406 -10.97 -24.60 1.00
CA ASN A 406 -11.98 -24.09 1.92
C ASN A 406 -11.83 -22.56 2.04
N ILE A 407 -12.94 -21.84 2.06
CA ILE A 407 -12.96 -20.38 2.23
C ILE A 407 -13.62 -20.05 3.57
N VAL A 408 -12.98 -19.18 4.35
CA VAL A 408 -13.57 -18.55 5.52
C VAL A 408 -13.51 -17.05 5.31
N GLY A 409 -14.65 -16.43 5.01
CA GLY A 409 -14.71 -15.01 4.73
C GLY A 409 -15.56 -14.27 5.76
N HIS A 410 -15.05 -13.15 6.26
CA HIS A 410 -15.71 -12.32 7.25
C HIS A 410 -16.21 -11.01 6.64
N SER A 411 -17.42 -10.57 6.97
CA SER A 411 -18.00 -9.31 6.52
C SER A 411 -17.96 -9.22 4.98
N LEU A 412 -17.41 -8.15 4.40
CA LEU A 412 -17.15 -8.02 2.97
C LEU A 412 -16.37 -9.23 2.39
N GLY A 413 -15.41 -9.77 3.11
CA GLY A 413 -14.60 -10.91 2.66
C GLY A 413 -15.42 -12.19 2.44
N GLY A 414 -16.47 -12.41 3.23
CA GLY A 414 -17.38 -13.54 3.01
C GLY A 414 -18.31 -13.34 1.81
N LEU A 415 -18.68 -12.11 1.49
CA LEU A 415 -19.38 -11.79 0.26
C LEU A 415 -18.46 -12.00 -0.96
N VAL A 416 -17.21 -11.52 -0.91
CA VAL A 416 -16.20 -11.80 -1.95
C VAL A 416 -16.02 -13.31 -2.15
N GLY A 417 -15.84 -14.06 -1.06
CA GLY A 417 -15.72 -15.52 -1.12
C GLY A 417 -16.95 -16.20 -1.74
N ARG A 418 -18.16 -15.71 -1.42
CA ARG A 418 -19.42 -16.22 -1.99
C ARG A 418 -19.43 -16.02 -3.50
N ILE A 419 -19.24 -14.79 -3.96
CA ILE A 419 -19.27 -14.46 -5.40
C ILE A 419 -18.18 -15.24 -6.15
N PHE A 420 -17.00 -15.37 -5.56
CA PHE A 420 -15.93 -16.22 -6.08
C PHE A 420 -16.37 -17.67 -6.27
N THR A 421 -17.04 -18.24 -5.26
CA THR A 421 -17.53 -19.62 -5.26
C THR A 421 -18.59 -19.84 -6.35
N GLN A 422 -19.52 -18.89 -6.52
CA GLN A 422 -20.54 -18.98 -7.58
C GLN A 422 -19.93 -19.01 -8.99
N LYS A 423 -18.75 -18.40 -9.18
CA LYS A 423 -18.01 -18.42 -10.46
C LYS A 423 -17.08 -19.62 -10.64
N ASN A 424 -16.69 -20.29 -9.55
CA ASN A 424 -15.63 -21.31 -9.55
C ASN A 424 -16.00 -22.48 -8.63
N ILE A 425 -17.24 -22.96 -8.72
CA ILE A 425 -17.80 -23.99 -7.82
C ILE A 425 -16.96 -25.29 -7.83
N ASP A 426 -16.33 -25.60 -8.96
CA ASP A 426 -15.44 -26.76 -9.13
C ASP A 426 -14.16 -26.64 -8.30
N LYS A 427 -13.73 -25.42 -7.96
CA LYS A 427 -12.50 -25.13 -7.22
C LYS A 427 -12.69 -25.05 -5.70
N VAL A 428 -13.93 -25.01 -5.22
CA VAL A 428 -14.23 -24.81 -3.79
C VAL A 428 -14.78 -26.11 -3.19
N ASN A 429 -14.26 -26.48 -2.02
CA ASN A 429 -14.74 -27.61 -1.23
C ASN A 429 -15.83 -27.17 -0.25
N LYS A 430 -15.57 -26.11 0.53
CA LYS A 430 -16.55 -25.47 1.41
C LYS A 430 -16.30 -23.97 1.49
N ILE A 431 -17.35 -23.19 1.74
CA ILE A 431 -17.27 -21.79 2.09
C ILE A 431 -18.09 -21.51 3.36
N ILE A 432 -17.48 -20.77 4.28
CA ILE A 432 -18.14 -20.22 5.47
C ILE A 432 -18.08 -18.70 5.35
N SER A 433 -19.25 -18.06 5.21
CA SER A 433 -19.37 -16.60 5.30
C SER A 433 -19.78 -16.20 6.71
N ILE A 434 -19.17 -15.17 7.28
CA ILE A 434 -19.37 -14.77 8.67
C ILE A 434 -19.80 -13.30 8.68
N GLY A 435 -21.04 -13.02 9.09
CA GLY A 435 -21.58 -11.64 9.16
C GLY A 435 -21.57 -10.90 7.81
N SER A 436 -21.75 -11.61 6.69
CA SER A 436 -21.58 -11.01 5.36
C SER A 436 -22.87 -10.36 4.83
N PRO A 437 -22.80 -9.17 4.21
CA PRO A 437 -23.97 -8.45 3.69
C PRO A 437 -24.45 -8.98 2.33
N HIS A 438 -25.02 -10.19 2.29
CA HIS A 438 -25.44 -10.83 1.04
C HIS A 438 -26.52 -10.06 0.26
N PHE A 439 -27.27 -9.19 0.93
CA PHE A 439 -28.31 -8.31 0.34
C PHE A 439 -27.98 -6.82 0.55
N GLY A 440 -26.71 -6.51 0.83
CA GLY A 440 -26.25 -5.15 1.08
C GLY A 440 -26.43 -4.69 2.52
N ALA A 441 -26.07 -3.43 2.75
CA ALA A 441 -26.06 -2.77 4.06
C ALA A 441 -26.64 -1.35 3.94
N VAL A 442 -27.53 -0.97 4.85
CA VAL A 442 -28.30 0.28 4.75
C VAL A 442 -27.44 1.53 4.96
N GLN A 443 -26.29 1.38 5.62
CA GLN A 443 -25.34 2.43 5.95
C GLN A 443 -24.84 3.17 4.70
N PHE A 444 -24.83 2.53 3.53
CA PHE A 444 -24.39 3.15 2.27
C PHE A 444 -25.40 4.12 1.65
N TYR A 445 -26.61 4.24 2.20
CA TYR A 445 -27.63 5.15 1.69
C TYR A 445 -27.22 6.62 1.78
N LYS A 446 -26.93 7.10 2.99
CA LYS A 446 -26.54 8.49 3.23
C LYS A 446 -25.24 8.91 2.52
N PRO A 447 -24.17 8.08 2.53
CA PRO A 447 -22.94 8.39 1.80
C PRO A 447 -23.15 8.56 0.30
N LEU A 448 -23.97 7.72 -0.33
CA LEU A 448 -24.20 7.78 -1.78
C LEU A 448 -25.22 8.85 -2.19
N GLU A 449 -26.25 9.11 -1.38
CA GLU A 449 -27.25 10.15 -1.65
C GLU A 449 -26.73 11.57 -1.39
N ALA A 450 -25.92 11.76 -0.35
CA ALA A 450 -25.55 13.11 0.11
C ALA A 450 -24.11 13.26 0.60
N GLY A 451 -23.33 12.17 0.69
CA GLY A 451 -21.99 12.21 1.27
C GLY A 451 -21.98 12.29 2.80
N GLU A 452 -23.14 12.12 3.44
CA GLU A 452 -23.28 12.12 4.89
C GLU A 452 -22.88 10.75 5.45
N ILE A 453 -22.01 10.74 6.45
CA ILE A 453 -21.52 9.53 7.12
C ILE A 453 -21.92 9.61 8.59
N ASP A 454 -22.79 8.71 9.02
CA ASP A 454 -23.21 8.59 10.42
C ASP A 454 -22.09 8.00 11.27
N ARG A 455 -21.77 8.65 12.40
CA ARG A 455 -20.77 8.14 13.33
C ARG A 455 -21.20 6.81 13.95
N ALA A 456 -20.36 5.80 13.82
CA ALA A 456 -20.55 4.50 14.47
C ALA A 456 -19.20 3.95 14.96
N ASN A 457 -19.21 3.05 15.95
CA ASN A 457 -18.01 2.39 16.44
C ASN A 457 -17.69 1.13 15.61
N THR A 458 -17.57 1.27 14.28
CA THR A 458 -17.38 0.15 13.34
C THR A 458 -16.28 0.44 12.32
N PHE A 459 -15.66 -0.62 11.81
CA PHE A 459 -14.67 -0.50 10.73
C PHE A 459 -15.28 0.04 9.43
N LEU A 460 -16.57 -0.23 9.18
CA LEU A 460 -17.29 0.31 8.03
C LEU A 460 -17.33 1.85 8.08
N TRP A 461 -17.74 2.41 9.22
CA TRP A 461 -17.73 3.86 9.43
C TRP A 461 -16.32 4.44 9.26
N LEU A 462 -15.32 3.82 9.88
CA LEU A 462 -13.95 4.32 9.84
C LEU A 462 -13.38 4.28 8.40
N ALA A 463 -13.70 3.24 7.64
CA ALA A 463 -13.33 3.09 6.23
C ALA A 463 -13.92 4.23 5.37
N GLU A 464 -15.23 4.45 5.46
CA GLU A 464 -15.92 5.54 4.75
C GLU A 464 -15.32 6.91 5.12
N LYS A 465 -15.07 7.13 6.41
CA LYS A 465 -14.52 8.38 6.93
C LYS A 465 -13.11 8.63 6.40
N ILE A 466 -12.23 7.63 6.43
CA ILE A 466 -10.86 7.75 5.92
C ILE A 466 -10.87 8.00 4.41
N VAL A 467 -11.69 7.28 3.65
CA VAL A 467 -11.80 7.51 2.20
C VAL A 467 -12.22 8.94 1.92
N LEU A 468 -13.25 9.45 2.61
CA LEU A 468 -13.72 10.82 2.41
C LEU A 468 -12.66 11.84 2.83
N VAL A 469 -12.08 11.71 4.03
CA VAL A 469 -11.10 12.68 4.56
C VAL A 469 -9.86 12.79 3.68
N LEU A 470 -9.37 11.67 3.14
CA LEU A 470 -8.18 11.65 2.28
C LEU A 470 -8.44 12.17 0.85
N ASN A 471 -9.68 12.13 0.37
CA ASN A 471 -10.01 12.37 -1.03
C ASN A 471 -10.90 13.59 -1.29
N LYS A 472 -11.55 14.14 -0.26
CA LYS A 472 -12.43 15.30 -0.43
C LYS A 472 -11.66 16.47 -1.05
N SER A 473 -12.28 17.13 -2.02
CA SER A 473 -11.74 18.33 -2.66
C SER A 473 -12.64 19.53 -2.43
N THR A 474 -12.19 20.72 -2.83
CA THR A 474 -13.00 21.95 -2.72
C THR A 474 -14.10 22.06 -3.77
N LEU A 475 -14.06 21.23 -4.82
CA LEU A 475 -14.93 21.32 -5.99
C LEU A 475 -15.92 20.15 -6.09
N GLU A 476 -15.47 18.94 -5.79
CA GLU A 476 -16.28 17.73 -5.84
C GLU A 476 -17.06 17.56 -4.53
N SER A 477 -18.37 17.31 -4.62
CA SER A 477 -19.20 17.02 -3.43
C SER A 477 -18.78 15.70 -2.78
N ASP A 478 -18.98 15.58 -1.47
CA ASP A 478 -18.65 14.38 -0.70
C ASP A 478 -19.30 13.10 -1.28
N ARG A 479 -20.57 13.15 -1.72
CA ARG A 479 -21.24 11.99 -2.33
C ARG A 479 -20.53 11.49 -3.59
N VAL A 480 -20.06 12.41 -4.43
CA VAL A 480 -19.38 12.09 -5.69
C VAL A 480 -17.99 11.56 -5.39
N THR A 481 -17.30 12.15 -4.41
CA THR A 481 -16.02 11.64 -3.90
C THR A 481 -16.16 10.19 -3.44
N ILE A 482 -17.16 9.87 -2.61
CA ILE A 482 -17.42 8.50 -2.13
C ILE A 482 -17.77 7.59 -3.30
N ALA A 483 -18.69 7.98 -4.18
CA ALA A 483 -19.09 7.16 -5.32
C ALA A 483 -17.94 6.83 -6.29
N ASN A 484 -16.92 7.70 -6.38
CA ASN A 484 -15.76 7.54 -7.26
C ASN A 484 -14.60 6.80 -6.58
N LYS A 485 -14.34 7.08 -5.30
CA LYS A 485 -13.19 6.54 -4.55
C LYS A 485 -13.51 5.28 -3.76
N PHE A 486 -14.80 4.99 -3.61
CA PHE A 486 -15.31 3.84 -2.88
C PHE A 486 -16.36 3.06 -3.69
N PRO A 487 -16.03 2.56 -4.90
CA PRO A 487 -16.99 1.91 -5.78
C PRO A 487 -17.73 0.72 -5.14
N VAL A 488 -17.12 0.02 -4.19
CA VAL A 488 -17.77 -1.06 -3.41
C VAL A 488 -19.08 -0.61 -2.73
N ALA A 489 -19.22 0.68 -2.40
CA ALA A 489 -20.43 1.21 -1.77
C ALA A 489 -21.67 0.97 -2.64
N LYS A 490 -21.53 1.05 -3.97
CA LYS A 490 -22.62 0.76 -4.91
C LYS A 490 -22.94 -0.73 -4.95
N ASP A 491 -21.92 -1.58 -4.90
CA ASP A 491 -22.08 -3.04 -4.87
C ASP A 491 -22.69 -3.54 -3.56
N LEU A 492 -22.64 -2.73 -2.49
CA LEU A 492 -23.21 -3.04 -1.18
C LEU A 492 -24.50 -2.28 -0.87
N PHE A 493 -25.00 -1.47 -1.80
CA PHE A 493 -26.27 -0.78 -1.62
C PHE A 493 -27.40 -1.81 -1.42
N PRO A 494 -28.39 -1.57 -0.54
CA PRO A 494 -29.39 -2.57 -0.20
C PRO A 494 -30.20 -3.08 -1.41
N THR A 495 -30.49 -4.38 -1.41
CA THR A 495 -31.39 -5.03 -2.38
C THR A 495 -32.73 -5.44 -1.77
N PHE A 496 -33.13 -4.80 -0.68
CA PHE A 496 -34.40 -5.02 0.04
C PHE A 496 -34.98 -3.68 0.46
N ASN A 497 -36.30 -3.60 0.70
CA ASN A 497 -36.94 -2.37 1.16
C ASN A 497 -36.37 -1.95 2.52
N PHE A 498 -35.79 -0.76 2.57
CA PHE A 498 -35.17 -0.18 3.77
C PHE A 498 -35.65 1.25 4.04
N LEU A 499 -36.37 1.87 3.11
CA LEU A 499 -36.94 3.20 3.32
C LEU A 499 -38.41 3.12 3.69
N LYS A 500 -38.84 4.03 4.57
CA LYS A 500 -40.25 4.23 4.93
C LYS A 500 -40.62 5.69 4.77
N ASP A 501 -41.84 5.94 4.28
CA ASP A 501 -42.40 7.29 4.26
C ASP A 501 -42.71 7.79 5.69
N SER A 502 -43.11 9.06 5.81
CA SER A 502 -43.46 9.69 7.09
C SER A 502 -44.65 9.03 7.82
N GLN A 503 -45.44 8.22 7.13
CA GLN A 503 -46.59 7.47 7.66
C GLN A 503 -46.18 6.04 8.08
N GLY A 504 -44.93 5.64 7.82
CA GLY A 504 -44.38 4.32 8.13
C GLY A 504 -44.60 3.27 7.04
N ASN A 505 -45.12 3.64 5.87
CA ASN A 505 -45.27 2.70 4.76
C ASN A 505 -43.92 2.46 4.10
N GLU A 506 -43.64 1.20 3.75
CA GLU A 506 -42.40 0.85 3.04
C GLU A 506 -42.38 1.41 1.62
N ILE A 507 -41.22 1.92 1.22
CA ILE A 507 -40.95 2.36 -0.14
C ILE A 507 -40.19 1.24 -0.84
N SER A 508 -40.73 0.79 -1.98
CA SER A 508 -40.10 -0.24 -2.80
C SER A 508 -38.74 0.24 -3.32
N ILE A 509 -37.72 -0.62 -3.25
CA ILE A 509 -36.41 -0.36 -3.87
C ILE A 509 -36.50 -0.11 -5.39
N ASP A 510 -37.55 -0.61 -6.05
CA ASP A 510 -37.75 -0.38 -7.47
C ASP A 510 -38.08 1.07 -7.81
N ASN A 511 -38.52 1.86 -6.83
CA ASN A 511 -38.85 3.27 -7.00
C ASN A 511 -37.66 4.21 -6.74
N LEU A 512 -36.53 3.67 -6.28
CA LEU A 512 -35.33 4.44 -5.96
C LEU A 512 -34.54 4.77 -7.23
N THR A 513 -33.82 5.89 -7.22
CA THR A 513 -32.92 6.33 -8.30
C THR A 513 -31.56 5.66 -8.17
N ILE A 514 -31.02 5.51 -6.96
CA ILE A 514 -29.82 4.72 -6.71
C ILE A 514 -30.22 3.25 -6.50
N LYS A 515 -29.59 2.34 -7.25
CA LYS A 515 -29.86 0.91 -7.16
C LYS A 515 -28.55 0.11 -7.20
N ASN A 516 -28.57 -1.02 -6.52
CA ASN A 516 -27.53 -2.03 -6.64
C ASN A 516 -27.76 -2.86 -7.91
N SER A 517 -26.87 -2.76 -8.90
CA SER A 517 -26.92 -3.56 -10.12
C SER A 517 -26.10 -4.85 -10.03
N PHE A 518 -25.30 -5.02 -8.99
CA PHE A 518 -24.34 -6.12 -8.85
C PHE A 518 -24.95 -7.32 -8.10
N LEU A 519 -25.40 -7.12 -6.84
CA LEU A 519 -25.91 -8.21 -6.00
C LEU A 519 -27.13 -8.92 -6.58
N PRO A 520 -28.12 -8.25 -7.20
CA PRO A 520 -29.27 -8.95 -7.79
C PRO A 520 -28.87 -10.00 -8.83
N VAL A 521 -27.79 -9.79 -9.59
CA VAL A 521 -27.29 -10.75 -10.59
C VAL A 521 -26.84 -12.05 -9.92
N TYR A 522 -26.11 -11.95 -8.80
CA TYR A 522 -25.59 -13.13 -8.09
C TYR A 522 -26.56 -13.69 -7.03
N ASN A 523 -27.59 -12.95 -6.64
CA ASN A 523 -28.62 -13.44 -5.74
C ASN A 523 -29.55 -14.44 -6.45
N GLN A 524 -29.75 -14.31 -7.76
CA GLN A 524 -30.59 -15.22 -8.55
C GLN A 524 -30.13 -16.69 -8.50
N ASN A 525 -28.81 -16.92 -8.43
CA ASN A 525 -28.20 -18.24 -8.42
C ASN A 525 -27.42 -18.53 -7.12
N PHE A 526 -27.78 -17.88 -6.02
CA PHE A 526 -27.10 -18.10 -4.74
C PHE A 526 -27.36 -19.53 -4.20
N SER A 527 -28.58 -20.04 -4.39
CA SER A 527 -28.97 -21.38 -3.98
C SER A 527 -28.10 -22.49 -4.59
N ASP A 528 -27.48 -22.24 -5.74
CA ASP A 528 -26.67 -23.23 -6.47
C ASP A 528 -25.45 -23.68 -5.66
N ILE A 529 -24.99 -22.86 -4.71
CA ILE A 529 -23.83 -23.18 -3.86
C ILE A 529 -24.19 -23.61 -2.44
N PHE A 530 -25.47 -23.68 -2.05
CA PHE A 530 -25.90 -24.01 -0.68
C PHE A 530 -25.39 -25.38 -0.19
N SER A 531 -25.14 -26.32 -1.11
CA SER A 531 -24.54 -27.62 -0.79
C SER A 531 -23.13 -27.53 -0.16
N ILE A 532 -22.39 -26.46 -0.45
CA ILE A 532 -21.02 -26.24 0.04
C ILE A 532 -20.87 -24.94 0.82
N PHE A 533 -21.95 -24.16 0.95
CA PHE A 533 -21.97 -22.87 1.63
C PHE A 533 -22.58 -22.98 3.03
N LYS A 534 -22.02 -22.23 3.98
CA LYS A 534 -22.59 -22.03 5.32
C LYS A 534 -22.47 -20.57 5.71
N ALA A 535 -23.53 -20.02 6.29
CA ALA A 535 -23.47 -18.70 6.91
C ALA A 535 -23.36 -18.83 8.43
N ILE A 536 -22.52 -18.01 9.04
CA ILE A 536 -22.54 -17.70 10.47
C ILE A 536 -22.96 -16.23 10.60
N TYR A 537 -23.90 -15.92 11.47
CA TYR A 537 -24.38 -14.54 11.65
C TYR A 537 -24.68 -14.22 13.12
N GLY A 538 -24.66 -12.92 13.44
CA GLY A 538 -24.91 -12.41 14.78
C GLY A 538 -26.33 -11.82 14.92
N GLU A 539 -26.94 -12.05 16.08
CA GLU A 539 -28.15 -11.37 16.59
C GLU A 539 -27.88 -10.94 18.03
N LYS A 540 -27.02 -9.95 18.26
CA LYS A 540 -26.70 -9.54 19.63
C LYS A 540 -27.91 -8.92 20.33
N ASP A 541 -28.59 -8.01 19.62
CA ASP A 541 -29.87 -7.42 19.98
C ASP A 541 -30.51 -6.74 18.74
N ASN A 542 -31.51 -5.87 18.95
CA ASN A 542 -32.26 -5.18 17.90
C ASN A 542 -31.70 -3.80 17.53
N ASN A 543 -30.43 -3.51 17.79
CA ASN A 543 -29.79 -2.21 17.52
C ASN A 543 -28.98 -2.20 16.21
N THR A 544 -29.26 -3.11 15.27
CA THR A 544 -28.60 -3.08 13.96
C THR A 544 -29.38 -2.19 13.00
N PRO A 545 -28.74 -1.21 12.31
CA PRO A 545 -29.44 -0.31 11.40
C PRO A 545 -30.23 -1.10 10.34
N ALA A 546 -31.54 -0.88 10.30
CA ALA A 546 -32.46 -1.59 9.41
C ALA A 546 -32.98 -0.72 8.26
N GLY A 547 -32.88 0.60 8.41
CA GLY A 547 -33.26 1.55 7.38
C GLY A 547 -33.61 2.93 7.93
N TYR A 548 -34.27 3.73 7.10
CA TYR A 548 -34.57 5.14 7.41
C TYR A 548 -36.04 5.49 7.15
N ILE A 549 -36.60 6.31 8.04
CA ILE A 549 -37.83 7.06 7.78
C ILE A 549 -37.42 8.36 7.08
N ILE A 550 -37.98 8.61 5.90
CA ILE A 550 -37.55 9.71 5.04
C ILE A 550 -38.61 10.80 4.88
N GLU A 551 -38.14 11.99 4.54
CA GLU A 551 -38.93 13.15 4.16
C GLU A 551 -38.43 13.75 2.81
N PRO A 552 -39.22 14.58 2.13
CA PRO A 552 -38.75 15.24 0.91
C PRO A 552 -37.49 16.07 1.17
N PRO A 553 -36.51 16.08 0.25
CA PRO A 553 -35.29 16.88 0.42
C PRO A 553 -35.63 18.37 0.51
N ASP A 554 -34.88 19.10 1.34
CA ASP A 554 -35.04 20.54 1.46
C ASP A 554 -34.54 21.30 0.22
N LYS A 555 -34.73 22.63 0.15
CA LYS A 555 -34.34 23.42 -1.04
C LYS A 555 -32.85 23.38 -1.33
N LEU A 556 -32.00 23.24 -0.30
CA LEU A 556 -30.55 23.16 -0.49
C LEU A 556 -30.20 21.78 -1.03
N ASP A 557 -30.78 20.72 -0.47
CA ASP A 557 -30.59 19.36 -0.96
C ASP A 557 -31.07 19.22 -2.41
N GLN A 558 -32.23 19.78 -2.77
CA GLN A 558 -32.71 19.80 -4.16
C GLN A 558 -31.76 20.54 -5.10
N LEU A 559 -31.20 21.67 -4.66
CA LEU A 559 -30.23 22.44 -5.45
C LEU A 559 -28.92 21.66 -5.68
N LEU A 560 -28.46 20.94 -4.66
CA LEU A 560 -27.26 20.13 -4.72
C LEU A 560 -27.51 18.74 -5.33
N GLY A 561 -28.78 18.35 -5.52
CA GLY A 561 -29.20 17.01 -5.95
C GLY A 561 -29.01 15.92 -4.89
N ASN A 562 -28.93 16.29 -3.61
CA ASN A 562 -28.79 15.36 -2.49
C ASN A 562 -30.14 14.73 -2.16
N TYR A 563 -30.12 13.51 -1.64
CA TYR A 563 -31.32 12.83 -1.11
C TYR A 563 -32.47 12.82 -2.13
N SER A 564 -32.12 12.49 -3.37
CA SER A 564 -33.06 12.37 -4.47
C SER A 564 -34.14 11.31 -4.20
N ASP A 565 -33.77 10.28 -3.44
CA ASP A 565 -34.66 9.21 -2.98
C ASP A 565 -35.32 9.51 -1.62
N GLY A 566 -35.04 10.68 -1.04
CA GLY A 566 -35.60 11.19 0.22
C GLY A 566 -34.55 11.34 1.33
N LYS A 567 -34.76 12.34 2.19
CA LYS A 567 -33.84 12.70 3.26
C LYS A 567 -34.16 11.91 4.53
N PRO A 568 -33.20 11.17 5.12
CA PRO A 568 -33.40 10.52 6.41
C PRO A 568 -33.74 11.52 7.50
N ARG A 569 -34.87 11.28 8.17
CA ARG A 569 -35.28 11.97 9.39
C ARG A 569 -34.90 11.16 10.63
N GLU A 570 -35.06 9.84 10.55
CA GLU A 570 -34.88 8.92 11.67
C GLU A 570 -34.40 7.56 11.15
N SER A 571 -33.50 6.93 11.89
CA SER A 571 -33.08 5.54 11.64
C SER A 571 -33.94 4.59 12.47
N TYR A 572 -34.32 3.44 11.89
CA TYR A 572 -34.91 2.34 12.65
C TYR A 572 -33.99 1.12 12.61
N PHE A 573 -34.15 0.25 13.61
CA PHE A 573 -33.22 -0.86 13.87
C PHE A 573 -33.97 -2.19 13.96
N ASP A 574 -33.23 -3.27 13.74
CA ASP A 574 -33.73 -4.65 13.79
C ASP A 574 -32.60 -5.60 14.21
N LEU A 575 -32.89 -6.91 14.25
CA LEU A 575 -31.95 -7.97 14.60
C LEU A 575 -30.74 -8.02 13.67
N GLY A 576 -29.55 -8.09 14.26
CA GLY A 576 -28.29 -8.24 13.54
C GLY A 576 -27.07 -8.17 14.48
N ASP A 577 -25.91 -7.95 13.88
CA ASP A 577 -24.61 -7.97 14.56
C ASP A 577 -24.05 -6.55 14.86
N TYR A 578 -24.93 -5.55 14.97
CA TYR A 578 -24.64 -4.10 15.02
C TYR A 578 -24.16 -3.48 13.70
N THR A 579 -23.77 -4.28 12.71
CA THR A 579 -23.34 -3.78 11.40
C THR A 579 -24.25 -4.32 10.30
N ILE A 580 -24.43 -5.63 10.23
CA ILE A 580 -25.17 -6.32 9.18
C ILE A 580 -26.44 -6.93 9.77
N LEU A 581 -27.57 -6.65 9.11
CA LEU A 581 -28.87 -7.22 9.46
C LEU A 581 -28.86 -8.73 9.28
N SER A 582 -29.53 -9.44 10.18
CA SER A 582 -29.68 -10.90 10.09
C SER A 582 -30.29 -11.31 8.76
N LYS A 583 -31.36 -10.63 8.31
CA LYS A 583 -31.98 -10.90 6.99
C LYS A 583 -31.03 -10.70 5.79
N SER A 584 -29.94 -9.94 5.95
CA SER A 584 -28.90 -9.78 4.92
C SER A 584 -27.80 -10.83 5.06
N ALA A 585 -27.56 -11.38 6.26
CA ALA A 585 -26.49 -12.35 6.52
C ALA A 585 -26.93 -13.83 6.52
N SER A 586 -28.15 -14.15 6.96
CA SER A 586 -28.68 -15.51 7.09
C SER A 586 -29.43 -15.92 5.83
N GLN A 587 -28.79 -16.72 4.98
CA GLN A 587 -29.29 -17.02 3.63
C GLN A 587 -29.46 -18.51 3.34
N ASP A 588 -28.84 -19.37 4.13
CA ASP A 588 -29.05 -20.82 4.04
C ASP A 588 -29.99 -21.29 5.15
N THR A 589 -30.75 -22.34 4.86
CA THR A 589 -31.67 -23.01 5.79
C THR A 589 -30.98 -23.59 7.03
N ASP A 590 -29.66 -23.80 6.96
CA ASP A 590 -28.83 -24.25 8.08
C ASP A 590 -27.78 -23.20 8.50
N SER A 591 -28.09 -21.92 8.30
CA SER A 591 -27.29 -20.81 8.83
C SER A 591 -27.16 -20.91 10.35
N GLU A 592 -25.98 -20.58 10.86
CA GLU A 592 -25.62 -20.72 12.26
C GLU A 592 -25.65 -19.38 12.95
N LYS A 593 -26.47 -19.29 14.00
CA LYS A 593 -26.69 -18.05 14.74
C LYS A 593 -25.85 -17.98 16.01
N PHE A 594 -25.29 -16.81 16.28
CA PHE A 594 -24.74 -16.44 17.59
C PHE A 594 -25.35 -15.14 18.13
N TYR A 595 -25.35 -14.97 19.45
CA TYR A 595 -25.71 -13.72 20.12
C TYR A 595 -24.49 -12.82 20.32
N PHE A 596 -23.81 -12.51 19.21
CA PHE A 596 -22.53 -11.79 19.15
C PHE A 596 -22.62 -10.60 18.21
N ASP A 597 -21.82 -9.57 18.44
CA ASP A 597 -21.62 -8.48 17.48
C ASP A 597 -20.69 -8.89 16.33
N HIS A 598 -20.56 -7.99 15.36
CA HIS A 598 -19.81 -8.18 14.13
C HIS A 598 -18.33 -8.56 14.37
N GLY A 599 -17.69 -8.05 15.43
CA GLY A 599 -16.30 -8.43 15.77
C GLY A 599 -16.23 -9.73 16.59
N GLU A 600 -17.20 -9.94 17.48
CA GLU A 600 -17.30 -11.13 18.32
C GLU A 600 -17.54 -12.41 17.49
N ILE A 601 -18.33 -12.36 16.42
CA ILE A 601 -18.67 -13.54 15.60
C ILE A 601 -17.48 -14.19 14.89
N ILE A 602 -16.34 -13.50 14.75
CA ILE A 602 -15.10 -14.06 14.19
C ILE A 602 -14.03 -14.32 15.26
N SER A 603 -14.06 -13.58 16.37
CA SER A 603 -13.02 -13.63 17.41
C SER A 603 -13.35 -14.56 18.59
N LYS A 604 -14.64 -14.78 18.89
CA LYS A 604 -15.05 -15.56 20.07
C LYS A 604 -14.78 -17.05 19.91
N LYS A 605 -14.35 -17.67 21.02
CA LYS A 605 -13.97 -19.08 21.10
C LYS A 605 -15.05 -20.03 20.54
N GLU A 606 -16.32 -19.78 20.89
CA GLU A 606 -17.44 -20.63 20.44
C GLU A 606 -17.71 -20.50 18.94
N ALA A 607 -17.54 -19.30 18.37
CA ALA A 607 -17.66 -19.11 16.93
C ALA A 607 -16.49 -19.79 16.18
N ILE A 608 -15.26 -19.66 16.68
CA ILE A 608 -14.08 -20.34 16.11
C ILE A 608 -14.27 -21.87 16.10
N LYS A 609 -14.70 -22.46 17.22
CA LYS A 609 -15.04 -23.90 17.28
C LYS A 609 -16.08 -24.28 16.23
N LYS A 610 -17.09 -23.43 16.03
CA LYS A 610 -18.13 -23.68 15.04
C LYS A 610 -17.60 -23.63 13.62
N ILE A 611 -16.75 -22.65 13.28
CA ILE A 611 -16.05 -22.58 11.98
C ILE A 611 -15.31 -23.90 11.72
N LEU A 612 -14.49 -24.36 12.66
CA LEU A 612 -13.74 -25.62 12.50
C LEU A 612 -14.66 -26.83 12.33
N SER A 613 -15.74 -26.89 13.11
CA SER A 613 -16.73 -27.97 13.03
C SER A 613 -17.39 -28.01 11.65
N LEU A 614 -17.80 -26.85 11.11
CA LEU A 614 -18.38 -26.73 9.76
C LEU A 614 -17.36 -27.08 8.67
N LEU A 615 -16.07 -26.84 8.88
CA LEU A 615 -15.00 -27.29 7.99
C LEU A 615 -14.65 -28.78 8.13
N ASN A 616 -15.30 -29.51 9.05
CA ASN A 616 -14.97 -30.90 9.42
C ASN A 616 -13.52 -31.07 9.90
N ILE A 617 -12.99 -30.09 10.63
CA ILE A 617 -11.65 -30.13 11.19
C ILE A 617 -11.73 -30.65 12.63
N ASN A 618 -10.97 -31.68 12.93
CA ASN A 618 -10.84 -32.19 14.30
C ASN A 618 -9.96 -31.25 15.14
N PHE A 619 -10.40 -30.93 16.36
CA PHE A 619 -9.68 -30.07 17.29
C PHE A 619 -9.89 -30.51 18.74
N SER A 620 -8.96 -30.15 19.62
CA SER A 620 -9.12 -30.22 21.07
C SER A 620 -9.29 -28.82 21.68
N ASN A 621 -9.93 -28.74 22.86
CA ASN A 621 -10.30 -27.46 23.48
C ASN A 621 -9.11 -26.57 23.88
N ASP A 622 -7.95 -27.18 24.13
CA ASP A 622 -6.68 -26.54 24.47
C ASP A 622 -5.98 -25.92 23.24
N GLN A 623 -6.32 -26.34 22.02
CA GLN A 623 -5.78 -25.77 20.78
C GLN A 623 -6.51 -24.48 20.36
N ILE A 624 -7.69 -24.22 20.91
CA ILE A 624 -8.54 -23.09 20.51
C ILE A 624 -8.17 -21.83 21.31
N GLU A 625 -7.71 -20.81 20.59
CA GLU A 625 -7.43 -19.47 21.08
C GLU A 625 -8.59 -18.53 20.81
N GLU A 626 -9.00 -17.76 21.83
CA GLU A 626 -9.95 -16.66 21.67
C GLU A 626 -9.22 -15.42 21.16
N GLY A 627 -9.78 -14.79 20.13
CA GLY A 627 -9.27 -13.54 19.57
C GLY A 627 -9.61 -12.32 20.42
N LYS A 628 -9.32 -11.14 19.87
CA LYS A 628 -9.68 -9.84 20.47
C LYS A 628 -10.36 -8.98 19.41
N ILE A 629 -11.02 -7.93 19.87
CA ILE A 629 -11.65 -6.93 19.00
C ILE A 629 -10.83 -5.66 19.07
N THR A 630 -10.58 -5.06 17.91
CA THR A 630 -9.95 -3.76 17.81
C THR A 630 -10.95 -2.68 18.21
N LYS A 631 -10.59 -1.87 19.19
CA LYS A 631 -11.42 -0.75 19.63
C LYS A 631 -11.15 0.48 18.79
N ILE A 632 -12.21 0.98 18.14
CA ILE A 632 -12.15 2.15 17.26
C ILE A 632 -12.40 3.45 18.04
N SER A 633 -13.30 3.45 19.02
CA SER A 633 -13.52 4.57 19.93
C SER A 633 -13.24 4.13 21.36
N SER A 634 -12.46 4.85 22.16
CA SER A 634 -11.75 6.12 21.88
C SER A 634 -10.34 5.87 21.32
N SER A 635 -9.93 6.58 20.26
CA SER A 635 -8.63 6.38 19.59
C SER A 635 -8.04 7.65 18.98
N LEU A 636 -6.74 7.57 18.67
CA LEU A 636 -6.02 8.53 17.83
C LEU A 636 -5.48 7.87 16.57
N ILE A 637 -5.59 8.56 15.44
CA ILE A 637 -5.11 8.10 14.13
C ILE A 637 -4.27 9.20 13.52
N PHE A 638 -3.09 8.84 13.03
CA PHE A 638 -2.22 9.72 12.26
C PHE A 638 -1.97 9.07 10.91
N LEU A 639 -2.18 9.82 9.82
CA LEU A 639 -1.89 9.38 8.45
C LEU A 639 -0.94 10.38 7.81
N ILE A 640 0.19 9.93 7.28
CA ILE A 640 1.21 10.83 6.70
C ILE A 640 1.33 10.67 5.19
N LYS A 641 1.14 11.77 4.46
CA LYS A 641 1.56 11.89 3.05
C LYS A 641 2.99 12.40 3.05
N SER A 642 3.90 11.49 2.74
CA SER A 642 5.37 11.65 2.81
C SER A 642 5.88 12.65 1.75
N PRO A 643 7.00 13.36 2.03
CA PRO A 643 8.34 12.76 2.14
C PRO A 643 8.92 12.68 3.57
N ALA A 644 8.10 12.72 4.61
CA ALA A 644 8.53 12.49 6.00
C ALA A 644 7.99 11.15 6.56
N THR A 645 8.54 10.73 7.70
CA THR A 645 7.99 9.68 8.59
C THR A 645 7.54 10.34 9.90
N MET A 646 6.80 9.61 10.74
CA MET A 646 6.29 10.14 12.00
C MET A 646 6.43 9.16 13.17
N THR A 647 6.47 9.71 14.37
CA THR A 647 6.42 8.97 15.63
C THR A 647 5.59 9.76 16.63
N VAL A 648 4.79 9.06 17.44
CA VAL A 648 4.01 9.68 18.51
C VAL A 648 4.49 9.18 19.86
N GLU A 649 4.69 10.08 20.80
CA GLU A 649 5.09 9.77 22.17
C GLU A 649 4.00 10.19 23.16
N PHE A 650 3.67 9.30 24.11
CA PHE A 650 2.72 9.60 25.18
C PHE A 650 2.98 8.73 26.40
N GLY A 651 3.11 9.35 27.58
CA GLY A 651 3.25 8.64 28.86
C GLY A 651 4.45 7.67 28.90
N GLY A 652 5.54 8.00 28.20
CA GLY A 652 6.73 7.14 28.08
C GLY A 652 6.60 6.00 27.07
N LYS A 653 5.47 5.87 26.35
CA LYS A 653 5.30 4.93 25.23
C LYS A 653 5.59 5.63 23.91
N VAL A 654 6.17 4.88 22.99
CA VAL A 654 6.47 5.32 21.62
C VAL A 654 5.61 4.53 20.65
N TYR A 655 4.92 5.22 19.76
CA TYR A 655 4.10 4.66 18.70
C TYR A 655 4.77 5.00 17.35
N PRO A 656 5.48 4.05 16.72
CA PRO A 656 6.10 4.27 15.42
C PRO A 656 5.06 4.19 14.30
N GLU A 657 5.31 4.91 13.21
CA GLU A 657 4.59 4.78 11.95
C GLU A 657 4.87 3.44 11.27
N ASP A 658 3.83 2.87 10.68
CA ASP A 658 3.87 1.64 9.88
C ASP A 658 2.99 1.84 8.64
N GLU A 659 3.58 1.78 7.44
CA GLU A 659 2.87 1.94 6.16
C GLU A 659 2.03 3.24 6.07
N GLY A 660 2.56 4.32 6.61
CA GLY A 660 2.00 5.67 6.61
C GLY A 660 0.92 5.92 7.67
N ILE A 661 0.68 4.98 8.59
CA ILE A 661 -0.34 5.09 9.64
C ILE A 661 0.24 4.85 11.04
N ILE A 662 -0.25 5.62 12.02
CA ILE A 662 -0.20 5.30 13.45
C ILE A 662 -1.63 5.20 13.95
N PHE A 663 -1.99 4.08 14.56
CA PHE A 663 -3.29 3.87 15.20
C PHE A 663 -3.08 3.57 16.68
N ILE A 664 -3.62 4.43 17.55
CA ILE A 664 -3.53 4.30 19.01
C ILE A 664 -4.93 3.97 19.54
N PRO A 665 -5.27 2.68 19.75
CA PRO A 665 -6.53 2.28 20.37
C PRO A 665 -6.54 2.64 21.85
N ASP A 666 -7.73 2.77 22.43
CA ASP A 666 -7.93 3.10 23.86
C ASP A 666 -7.11 4.34 24.28
N ALA A 667 -7.04 5.34 23.41
CA ALA A 667 -6.26 6.55 23.63
C ALA A 667 -6.74 7.25 24.91
N GLN A 668 -5.79 7.59 25.78
CA GLN A 668 -6.07 8.27 27.04
C GLN A 668 -6.06 9.78 26.84
N THR A 669 -6.88 10.50 27.61
CA THR A 669 -6.86 11.97 27.64
C THR A 669 -5.46 12.46 28.02
N GLY A 670 -4.95 13.40 27.25
CA GLY A 670 -3.64 13.98 27.49
C GLY A 670 -3.04 14.59 26.22
N SER A 671 -1.75 14.88 26.31
CA SER A 671 -1.01 15.63 25.32
C SER A 671 0.01 14.69 24.66
N TYR A 672 -0.18 14.43 23.37
CA TYR A 672 0.62 13.50 22.57
C TYR A 672 1.64 14.28 21.77
N ASP A 673 2.91 13.89 21.88
CA ASP A 673 4.00 14.53 21.15
C ASP A 673 4.20 13.82 19.81
N LEU A 674 3.68 14.44 18.74
CA LEU A 674 3.88 14.00 17.37
C LEU A 674 5.19 14.59 16.84
N LYS A 675 6.10 13.72 16.41
CA LYS A 675 7.36 14.08 15.77
C LYS A 675 7.30 13.68 14.31
N VAL A 676 7.49 14.64 13.41
CA VAL A 676 7.59 14.40 11.96
C VAL A 676 9.03 14.61 11.54
N GLN A 677 9.68 13.55 11.07
CA GLN A 677 11.09 13.57 10.67
C GLN A 677 11.23 13.46 9.16
N GLY A 678 12.02 14.34 8.55
CA GLY A 678 12.24 14.33 7.11
C GLY A 678 12.92 13.05 6.63
N VAL A 679 12.38 12.43 5.58
CA VAL A 679 13.02 11.36 4.82
C VAL A 679 13.59 11.91 3.51
N ASP A 680 12.88 12.85 2.90
CA ASP A 680 13.33 13.69 1.79
C ASP A 680 12.82 15.13 1.94
N GLN A 681 13.37 16.06 1.16
CA GLN A 681 12.92 17.45 1.11
C GLN A 681 11.57 17.55 0.39
N GLY A 682 10.68 18.41 0.88
CA GLY A 682 9.38 18.64 0.26
C GLY A 682 8.26 18.77 1.28
N ILE A 683 7.05 18.95 0.76
CA ILE A 683 5.84 19.19 1.56
C ILE A 683 5.30 17.87 2.07
N TYR A 684 5.05 17.79 3.36
CA TYR A 684 4.31 16.68 3.97
C TYR A 684 2.97 17.17 4.51
N GLU A 685 2.04 16.23 4.64
CA GLU A 685 0.75 16.43 5.28
C GLU A 685 0.52 15.29 6.28
N VAL A 686 0.21 15.62 7.53
CA VAL A 686 -0.27 14.66 8.54
C VAL A 686 -1.74 14.91 8.80
N VAL A 687 -2.58 13.93 8.46
CA VAL A 687 -3.99 13.90 8.84
C VAL A 687 -4.11 13.30 10.24
N VAL A 688 -4.70 14.06 11.15
CA VAL A 688 -4.92 13.67 12.55
C VAL A 688 -6.41 13.41 12.76
N GLY A 689 -6.76 12.14 12.98
CA GLY A 689 -8.09 11.70 13.39
C GLY A 689 -8.18 11.51 14.90
N GLN A 690 -8.94 12.36 15.57
CA GLN A 690 -9.29 12.23 16.98
C GLN A 690 -10.69 11.61 17.09
N ILE A 691 -10.78 10.41 17.65
CA ILE A 691 -12.05 9.71 17.82
C ILE A 691 -12.35 9.61 19.31
N SER A 692 -13.28 10.41 19.80
CA SER A 692 -13.67 10.49 21.21
C SER A 692 -15.11 10.01 21.39
N GLU A 693 -15.56 9.74 22.62
CA GLU A 693 -16.89 9.15 22.87
C GLU A 693 -18.04 9.95 22.23
N ASN A 694 -18.00 11.28 22.34
CA ASN A 694 -19.08 12.16 21.91
C ASN A 694 -18.97 12.70 20.47
N ASN A 695 -17.77 12.69 19.88
CA ASN A 695 -17.52 13.21 18.53
C ASN A 695 -16.23 12.64 17.93
N ASP A 696 -16.05 12.88 16.63
CA ASP A 696 -14.77 12.74 15.95
C ASP A 696 -14.34 14.07 15.32
N LEU A 697 -13.04 14.29 15.20
CA LEU A 697 -12.46 15.45 14.55
C LEU A 697 -11.27 15.03 13.69
N TRP A 698 -11.23 15.53 12.45
CA TRP A 698 -10.19 15.22 11.47
C TRP A 698 -9.59 16.51 10.93
N GLU A 699 -8.33 16.73 11.22
CA GLU A 699 -7.60 17.96 10.88
C GLU A 699 -6.24 17.65 10.29
N ASN A 700 -5.72 18.55 9.44
CA ASN A 700 -4.49 18.32 8.72
C ASN A 700 -3.41 19.28 9.21
N ILE A 701 -2.22 18.74 9.48
CA ILE A 701 -1.00 19.49 9.76
C ILE A 701 -0.16 19.48 8.48
N GLY A 702 0.07 20.65 7.91
CA GLY A 702 0.98 20.82 6.78
C GLY A 702 2.36 21.31 7.25
N GLY A 703 3.42 20.77 6.66
CA GLY A 703 4.78 21.23 6.87
C GLY A 703 5.65 20.99 5.64
N GLU A 704 6.88 21.50 5.68
CA GLU A 704 7.84 21.36 4.59
C GLU A 704 9.22 21.02 5.14
N ILE A 705 9.80 19.92 4.67
CA ILE A 705 11.17 19.53 4.96
C ILE A 705 12.10 20.30 4.04
N THR A 706 12.91 21.18 4.62
CA THR A 706 13.82 22.08 3.88
C THR A 706 15.28 21.89 4.24
N GLN A 707 15.59 21.21 5.35
CA GLN A 707 16.98 20.97 5.76
C GLN A 707 17.67 19.91 4.89
N SER A 708 19.01 19.96 4.86
CA SER A 708 19.86 18.98 4.19
C SER A 708 20.97 18.54 5.15
N PRO A 709 21.05 17.25 5.54
CA PRO A 709 20.16 16.15 5.11
C PRO A 709 18.73 16.30 5.66
N ALA A 710 17.72 15.85 4.92
CA ALA A 710 16.30 15.92 5.34
C ALA A 710 16.06 15.35 6.76
N SER A 711 16.80 14.29 7.11
CA SER A 711 16.75 13.62 8.41
C SER A 711 17.16 14.49 9.61
N SER A 712 17.78 15.66 9.39
CA SER A 712 18.11 16.60 10.46
C SER A 712 16.92 17.47 10.90
N GLN A 713 15.87 17.57 10.07
CA GLN A 713 14.65 18.29 10.43
C GLN A 713 13.68 17.35 11.14
N ILE A 714 13.32 17.74 12.36
CA ILE A 714 12.23 17.12 13.12
C ILE A 714 11.26 18.24 13.51
N ASP A 715 10.09 18.21 12.92
CA ASP A 715 9.00 19.10 13.28
C ASP A 715 8.19 18.46 14.42
N ASN A 716 7.99 19.21 15.49
CA ASN A 716 7.33 18.71 16.70
C ASN A 716 5.97 19.38 16.85
N TYR A 717 4.93 18.57 17.05
CA TYR A 717 3.56 18.99 17.25
C TYR A 717 3.02 18.40 18.53
N ASN A 718 2.30 19.20 19.29
CA ASN A 718 1.64 18.75 20.50
C ASN A 718 0.14 18.60 20.25
N ILE A 719 -0.36 17.38 20.38
CA ILE A 719 -1.73 17.01 20.04
C ILE A 719 -2.48 16.77 21.34
N LEU A 720 -3.30 17.75 21.72
CA LEU A 720 -4.16 17.63 22.89
C LEU A 720 -5.38 16.78 22.53
N TYR A 721 -5.50 15.64 23.19
CA TYR A 721 -6.59 14.69 23.00
C TYR A 721 -7.41 14.54 24.28
N ASN A 722 -8.72 14.44 24.12
CA ASN A 722 -9.65 14.16 25.20
C ASN A 722 -10.58 13.02 24.77
N ASN A 723 -10.60 11.94 25.54
CA ASN A 723 -11.32 10.72 25.20
C ASN A 723 -12.85 10.85 25.23
N GLN A 724 -13.39 11.91 25.86
CA GLN A 724 -14.81 12.23 25.90
C GLN A 724 -15.21 13.09 24.68
N THR A 725 -14.46 14.15 24.42
CA THR A 725 -14.75 15.09 23.32
C THR A 725 -13.46 15.54 22.63
N ALA A 726 -13.31 15.24 21.35
CA ALA A 726 -12.19 15.66 20.53
C ALA A 726 -12.12 17.19 20.42
N LEU A 727 -10.91 17.74 20.49
CA LEU A 727 -10.64 19.18 20.51
C LEU A 727 -9.83 19.58 19.28
N SER A 728 -10.07 20.77 18.73
CA SER A 728 -9.26 21.24 17.59
C SER A 728 -7.79 21.35 17.97
N ILE A 729 -6.93 20.84 17.08
CA ILE A 729 -5.47 20.97 17.21
C ILE A 729 -5.01 22.41 16.94
N PHE A 730 -5.88 23.26 16.38
CA PHE A 730 -5.63 24.67 16.17
C PHE A 730 -6.33 25.52 17.24
N PRO A 731 -5.60 26.40 17.96
CA PRO A 731 -6.23 27.26 18.95
C PRO A 731 -7.23 28.20 18.26
N THR A 732 -8.42 28.35 18.85
CA THR A 732 -9.38 29.37 18.42
C THR A 732 -8.74 30.75 18.66
N PRO A 733 -8.70 31.67 17.68
CA PRO A 733 -8.06 32.97 17.87
C PRO A 733 -8.71 33.72 19.04
N THR A 734 -7.94 33.93 20.11
CA THR A 734 -8.35 34.76 21.24
C THR A 734 -8.56 36.18 20.75
N ILE A 735 -9.79 36.68 20.79
CA ILE A 735 -10.08 38.09 20.54
C ILE A 735 -9.32 38.89 21.60
N MET A 736 -8.25 39.59 21.20
CA MET A 736 -7.55 40.49 22.13
C MET A 736 -8.53 41.57 22.60
N PRO A 737 -8.61 41.87 23.91
CA PRO A 737 -9.35 43.02 24.39
C PRO A 737 -8.76 44.27 23.73
N ILE A 738 -9.62 45.09 23.12
CA ILE A 738 -9.24 46.39 22.56
C ILE A 738 -8.66 47.23 23.70
N VAL A 739 -7.35 47.52 23.62
CA VAL A 739 -6.70 48.47 24.52
C VAL A 739 -7.20 49.86 24.15
N THR A 740 -8.02 50.45 25.01
CA THR A 740 -8.48 51.84 24.88
C THR A 740 -7.26 52.77 24.95
N PRO A 741 -7.00 53.63 23.96
CA PRO A 741 -5.87 54.56 24.03
C PRO A 741 -6.10 55.62 25.09
N THR A 742 -5.11 55.80 25.96
CA THR A 742 -5.02 56.88 26.94
C THR A 742 -4.98 58.24 26.23
N SER A 743 -5.86 59.15 26.64
CA SER A 743 -5.98 60.50 26.12
C SER A 743 -4.77 61.38 26.47
N VAL A 744 -4.12 61.97 25.48
CA VAL A 744 -3.27 63.16 25.65
C VAL A 744 -4.09 64.39 25.23
N PRO A 745 -4.21 65.42 26.07
CA PRO A 745 -4.97 66.62 25.75
C PRO A 745 -4.11 67.59 24.92
N THR A 746 -4.71 68.38 24.03
CA THR A 746 -4.55 69.85 23.96
C THR A 746 -5.30 70.48 22.77
N ALA A 747 -5.99 71.58 23.12
CA ALA A 747 -6.41 72.75 22.35
C ALA A 747 -7.48 72.63 21.25
N THR A 748 -8.70 72.96 21.68
CA THR A 748 -9.79 73.56 20.91
C THR A 748 -9.40 74.92 20.31
N PRO A 749 -10.06 75.35 19.23
CA PRO A 749 -10.97 76.50 19.41
C PRO A 749 -12.36 76.31 18.80
N GLN A 750 -13.35 76.62 19.65
CA GLN A 750 -14.71 77.15 19.44
C GLN A 750 -15.27 77.28 18.01
N PRO A 751 -16.55 76.92 17.86
CA PRO A 751 -17.52 77.85 17.27
C PRO A 751 -18.73 78.09 18.18
N ALA A 752 -19.22 79.32 18.16
CA ALA A 752 -20.37 79.79 18.91
C ALA A 752 -21.71 79.51 18.21
N ASN A 753 -22.66 79.03 19.02
CA ASN A 753 -24.10 79.28 19.05
C ASN A 753 -24.89 79.56 17.76
N SER A 754 -25.93 78.75 17.55
CA SER A 754 -27.35 79.20 17.60
C SER A 754 -28.25 77.95 17.53
N SER A 755 -29.00 77.65 18.60
CA SER A 755 -30.48 77.72 18.69
C SER A 755 -31.21 76.92 17.59
N SER A 756 -32.15 76.02 17.84
CA SER A 756 -33.12 75.88 18.93
C SER A 756 -33.94 74.60 18.70
N SER A 757 -34.39 73.96 19.79
CA SER A 757 -35.76 73.43 20.02
C SER A 757 -36.38 72.47 18.99
N THR A 758 -37.10 71.39 19.31
CA THR A 758 -37.60 70.67 20.49
C THR A 758 -38.51 69.59 19.87
N ASN A 759 -38.60 68.42 20.49
CA ASN A 759 -39.79 67.53 20.53
C ASN A 759 -40.30 66.95 19.20
N SER A 760 -40.96 65.80 19.11
CA SER A 760 -41.21 64.61 19.92
C SER A 760 -42.15 63.75 19.04
N SER A 761 -42.34 62.47 19.41
CA SER A 761 -43.54 61.63 19.11
C SER A 761 -43.84 61.29 17.63
N THR A 762 -43.52 60.08 17.15
CA THR A 762 -44.30 58.81 17.20
C THR A 762 -45.50 58.70 16.24
N ASN A 763 -45.44 57.59 15.49
CA ASN A 763 -46.50 56.67 15.07
C ASN A 763 -47.21 56.78 13.70
N ASN A 764 -47.28 55.58 13.10
CA ASN A 764 -48.28 54.99 12.19
C ASN A 764 -48.17 55.21 10.66
N GLN A 765 -47.62 54.20 9.97
CA GLN A 765 -48.28 53.24 9.05
C GLN A 765 -49.64 53.64 8.38
N PRO A 766 -50.11 52.95 7.31
CA PRO A 766 -49.62 52.78 5.92
C PRO A 766 -50.73 53.10 4.87
N THR A 767 -50.43 53.15 3.56
CA THR A 767 -51.31 52.75 2.39
C THR A 767 -50.61 53.14 1.08
N GLN A 768 -50.40 52.22 0.12
CA GLN A 768 -51.21 51.97 -1.11
C GLN A 768 -51.48 53.24 -1.95
N SER A 769 -51.35 53.32 -3.28
CA SER A 769 -51.42 52.35 -4.38
C SER A 769 -51.24 53.10 -5.73
N LEU A 770 -51.34 52.36 -6.85
CA LEU A 770 -51.75 52.75 -8.22
C LEU A 770 -50.63 52.87 -9.28
N VAL A 771 -50.50 51.88 -10.19
CA VAL A 771 -51.16 51.75 -11.54
C VAL A 771 -50.41 52.61 -12.57
N SER A 772 -49.84 52.11 -13.67
CA SER A 772 -50.47 51.44 -14.82
C SER A 772 -49.41 51.03 -15.87
N ASN A 773 -49.72 49.94 -16.59
CA ASN A 773 -49.18 49.44 -17.88
C ASN A 773 -49.35 50.47 -19.04
N PRO A 774 -48.81 50.30 -20.29
CA PRO A 774 -48.88 49.03 -21.05
C PRO A 774 -47.95 48.73 -22.29
N PHE A 775 -48.12 47.49 -22.83
CA PHE A 775 -48.00 46.98 -24.24
C PHE A 775 -46.63 47.06 -24.95
N LEU A 776 -46.15 46.13 -25.84
CA LEU A 776 -46.64 45.06 -26.74
C LEU A 776 -45.51 43.98 -26.90
N SER A 777 -45.75 42.66 -26.83
CA SER A 777 -45.96 41.64 -27.93
C SER A 777 -44.83 41.54 -28.99
N ARG A 778 -44.32 40.40 -29.49
CA ARG A 778 -44.90 39.07 -29.82
C ARG A 778 -43.80 38.06 -30.27
N ASP A 779 -44.05 36.76 -30.05
CA ASP A 779 -43.70 35.50 -30.79
C ASP A 779 -42.23 35.20 -31.24
N THR A 780 -41.65 34.00 -31.04
CA THR A 780 -42.03 32.69 -31.64
C THR A 780 -41.23 31.50 -31.05
N SER A 781 -41.84 30.30 -31.17
CA SER A 781 -41.44 28.87 -31.09
C SER A 781 -40.02 28.48 -31.60
N SER A 782 -39.43 27.27 -31.46
CA SER A 782 -39.68 25.94 -30.86
C SER A 782 -38.39 25.08 -31.02
N ASP A 783 -38.41 23.83 -30.53
CA ASP A 783 -37.52 22.67 -30.81
C ASP A 783 -36.32 22.53 -29.85
N VAL A 784 -36.23 21.59 -28.89
CA VAL A 784 -36.39 20.10 -28.83
C VAL A 784 -35.41 19.32 -29.69
N LEU A 785 -34.46 18.62 -29.04
CA LEU A 785 -33.79 17.33 -29.38
C LEU A 785 -32.92 17.00 -28.13
N GLY A 786 -32.91 15.83 -27.47
CA GLY A 786 -33.26 14.47 -27.88
C GLY A 786 -32.00 13.60 -27.76
N ILE A 787 -31.77 12.96 -26.60
CA ILE A 787 -30.70 11.96 -26.38
C ILE A 787 -31.31 10.57 -26.60
N SER A 788 -30.65 9.74 -27.42
CA SER A 788 -30.98 8.32 -27.61
C SER A 788 -29.71 7.47 -27.64
N SER A 789 -29.81 6.32 -26.99
CA SER A 789 -28.83 5.24 -26.84
C SER A 789 -28.80 4.23 -27.99
N SER A 790 -27.78 3.37 -27.96
CA SER A 790 -27.58 2.03 -28.57
C SER A 790 -26.77 1.93 -29.88
N GLN A 791 -25.60 1.27 -29.81
CA GLN A 791 -25.34 -0.06 -30.40
C GLN A 791 -23.86 -0.49 -30.22
N GLU A 792 -23.66 -1.75 -29.81
CA GLU A 792 -22.42 -2.53 -29.86
C GLU A 792 -22.12 -2.99 -31.29
N GLU A 793 -20.83 -3.06 -31.70
CA GLU A 793 -20.18 -4.31 -32.14
C GLU A 793 -18.70 -4.12 -32.55
N LEU A 794 -17.99 -5.25 -32.50
CA LEU A 794 -16.55 -5.50 -32.61
C LEU A 794 -15.87 -5.16 -33.96
N ILE A 795 -14.52 -5.04 -33.92
CA ILE A 795 -13.50 -5.75 -34.74
C ILE A 795 -12.23 -4.90 -34.93
N SER A 796 -11.06 -5.41 -34.50
CA SER A 796 -9.71 -4.92 -34.84
C SER A 796 -9.41 -5.11 -36.34
N PRO A 797 -8.55 -4.28 -36.98
CA PRO A 797 -7.22 -4.80 -37.35
C PRO A 797 -6.06 -3.77 -37.58
N THR A 798 -4.85 -4.24 -37.26
CA THR A 798 -3.61 -4.24 -38.06
C THR A 798 -2.84 -2.94 -38.40
N VAL A 799 -1.60 -2.93 -37.90
CA VAL A 799 -0.45 -2.09 -38.24
C VAL A 799 -0.09 -2.17 -39.74
N LYS A 800 0.09 -1.02 -40.39
CA LYS A 800 0.91 -0.89 -41.61
C LYS A 800 1.90 0.26 -41.49
N VAL A 801 3.18 -0.10 -41.49
CA VAL A 801 4.33 0.79 -41.68
C VAL A 801 4.30 1.35 -43.11
N THR A 802 4.41 2.67 -43.28
CA THR A 802 4.86 3.27 -44.55
C THR A 802 5.80 4.45 -44.31
N LYS A 803 6.88 4.46 -45.10
CA LYS A 803 8.05 5.33 -45.06
C LYS A 803 7.76 6.84 -45.13
N GLN A 804 8.66 7.58 -44.48
CA GLN A 804 8.87 9.02 -44.57
C GLN A 804 8.96 9.56 -46.02
N THR A 805 8.34 10.72 -46.24
CA THR A 805 8.80 11.70 -47.22
C THR A 805 8.76 13.09 -46.58
N LYS A 806 9.89 13.81 -46.67
CA LYS A 806 10.14 15.18 -46.21
C LYS A 806 9.17 16.18 -46.86
N THR A 807 8.70 17.16 -46.08
CA THR A 807 8.58 18.55 -46.55
C THR A 807 8.49 19.57 -45.39
N ASP A 808 9.49 20.45 -45.37
CA ASP A 808 9.50 21.89 -45.08
C ASP A 808 8.91 22.47 -43.79
N ASN A 809 9.86 22.93 -42.96
CA ASN A 809 9.70 23.88 -41.87
C ASN A 809 9.06 25.21 -42.32
N LYS A 810 7.88 25.53 -41.79
CA LYS A 810 7.45 26.91 -41.55
C LYS A 810 7.06 27.09 -40.09
N ILE A 811 7.94 27.76 -39.35
CA ILE A 811 7.72 28.19 -37.96
C ILE A 811 6.65 29.29 -37.96
N LYS A 812 5.48 29.02 -37.36
CA LYS A 812 4.52 30.06 -36.95
C LYS A 812 4.94 30.57 -35.57
N LYS A 813 5.21 31.88 -35.46
CA LYS A 813 5.36 32.57 -34.16
C LYS A 813 4.02 32.55 -33.42
N SER A 814 3.96 31.94 -32.23
CA SER A 814 2.83 32.08 -31.30
C SER A 814 2.89 33.46 -30.64
N SER A 815 1.72 34.04 -30.40
CA SER A 815 1.56 35.36 -29.79
C SER A 815 1.51 35.23 -28.27
N ILE A 816 2.06 36.20 -27.53
CA ILE A 816 2.05 36.22 -26.05
C ILE A 816 0.63 36.19 -25.46
N TRP A 817 -0.39 36.51 -26.28
CA TRP A 817 -1.80 36.51 -25.90
C TRP A 817 -2.40 35.10 -25.70
N ASP A 818 -1.80 34.07 -26.30
CA ASP A 818 -2.28 32.69 -26.17
C ASP A 818 -2.07 32.11 -24.75
N TYR A 819 -1.17 32.73 -23.97
CA TYR A 819 -0.86 32.34 -22.58
C TYR A 819 -1.55 33.21 -21.52
N ILE A 820 -2.07 34.38 -21.89
CA ILE A 820 -2.62 35.36 -20.93
C ILE A 820 -4.14 35.18 -20.76
N TRP A 821 -4.84 34.71 -21.79
CA TRP A 821 -6.32 34.59 -21.78
C TRP A 821 -6.87 33.60 -20.73
N PRO A 822 -6.28 32.40 -20.51
CA PRO A 822 -6.76 31.48 -19.47
C PRO A 822 -6.62 32.07 -18.06
N SER A 823 -5.56 32.85 -17.82
CA SER A 823 -5.22 33.44 -16.51
C SER A 823 -6.15 34.60 -16.15
N ILE A 824 -6.53 35.44 -17.12
CA ILE A 824 -7.47 36.55 -16.90
C ILE A 824 -8.90 36.03 -16.67
N SER A 825 -9.31 34.98 -17.41
CA SER A 825 -10.63 34.34 -17.25
C SER A 825 -10.81 33.75 -15.83
N SER A 826 -9.74 33.15 -15.30
CA SER A 826 -9.70 32.54 -13.97
C SER A 826 -9.78 33.57 -12.84
N LEU A 827 -9.12 34.73 -13.01
CA LEU A 827 -9.16 35.85 -12.06
C LEU A 827 -10.54 36.52 -12.00
N ILE A 828 -11.23 36.63 -13.13
CA ILE A 828 -12.58 37.22 -13.20
C ILE A 828 -13.60 36.28 -12.52
N LEU A 829 -13.53 34.97 -12.77
CA LEU A 829 -14.41 33.99 -12.14
C LEU A 829 -14.16 33.87 -10.63
N GLY A 830 -12.90 33.90 -10.20
CA GLY A 830 -12.53 33.94 -8.77
C GLY A 830 -13.00 35.21 -8.05
N GLY A 831 -12.93 36.36 -8.73
CA GLY A 831 -13.44 37.64 -8.21
C GLY A 831 -14.96 37.66 -8.03
N ILE A 832 -15.70 37.07 -8.97
CA ILE A 832 -17.17 36.95 -8.88
C ILE A 832 -17.56 36.02 -7.72
N GLY A 833 -16.85 34.89 -7.54
CA GLY A 833 -17.07 33.98 -6.42
C GLY A 833 -16.80 34.61 -5.04
N TYR A 834 -15.72 35.41 -4.93
CA TYR A 834 -15.39 36.13 -3.70
C TYR A 834 -16.45 37.19 -3.33
N LEU A 835 -16.98 37.93 -4.33
CA LEU A 835 -18.02 38.94 -4.11
C LEU A 835 -19.38 38.32 -3.73
N PHE A 836 -19.71 37.15 -4.29
CA PHE A 836 -20.91 36.39 -3.88
C PHE A 836 -20.81 35.91 -2.43
N ARG A 837 -19.64 35.39 -2.02
CA ARG A 837 -19.39 34.92 -0.65
C ARG A 837 -19.47 36.04 0.39
N ARG A 838 -18.98 37.25 0.04
CA ARG A 838 -19.03 38.43 0.92
C ARG A 838 -20.43 39.03 1.09
N LYS A 839 -21.34 38.80 0.14
CA LYS A 839 -22.75 39.25 0.21
C LYS A 839 -23.63 38.30 1.01
N ILE A 840 -23.33 37.00 1.02
CA ILE A 840 -24.09 35.98 1.75
C ILE A 840 -23.75 35.99 3.25
N LEU A 841 -22.48 36.26 3.63
CA LEU A 841 -22.04 36.33 5.03
C LEU A 841 -22.41 37.66 5.75
N LYS A 842 -23.21 38.53 5.13
CA LYS A 842 -23.69 39.79 5.70
C LYS A 842 -25.22 39.85 5.87
N LYS A 843 -25.90 38.69 5.80
CA LYS A 843 -27.32 38.57 6.12
C LYS A 843 -27.56 37.55 7.21
#